data_AF-A0A4Z0NYX8-F1
#
_entry.id   AF-A0A4Z0NYX8-F1
#
_cell.length_a   1.000
_cell.length_b   1.000
_cell.length_c   1.000
_cell.angle_alpha   90.00
_cell.angle_beta   90.00
_cell.angle_gamma   90.00
#
_symmetry.space_group_name_H-M   'P 1'
#
loop_
_entity.id
_entity.type
_entity.pdbx_description
1 polymer ?
#
loop_
_entity_poly.entity_id
_entity_poly.type
_entity_poly.pdbx_seq_one_letter_code
_entity_poly.pdbx_strand_id
1 'polypeptide(L)'
;MNHNATSAPTLLELALRVAGRTEEEGCPDIEVEPASPASPEEEHAAFLDTNPVPRLLAAAMLMEALAVRDRAAIRSRNGIALVVEVAHTDMIAPVAEAVRTAGVFSDVLQRSGSSRTQDRPDNGAEKVVNLLGNGANIAGISQAPARYLPSTLTGSADIRLSLGAPSSAAVQTVVALVTGRRARKLPPLAGLTFLDICSAIRRNSTPGACARRLRAIADARRAVVATNDAPPLERTHGYGEAREWGLALAAAVEDWRAKGIPWSEAVKGDRAVVLAGPPGTGKSSYAVSLAKSLKLPLHIASASAWLGSNSGYLGDVIRAITTTFQEASANGPAVLFIDEIDGVPSRENLDSRNRDFFSPIVGCLLQEIESAASSSVNLILVAATNHPDRLDPALVRPGRLNRVLRIGLPDAEAIVGIIGQHLGDDAPTGADLTPLGILGIGATGADVARWARSARAAAQAAGRPVAMDDLVRQVCPPETRPPETVRAIARHEAGHSVIGEVTGSLTLDVVTIVERGAFAGRTSLRLRNPTMMTAAQVDALAVTQLAGRAADEVWGEPTSGAGGGRESDLAVATGLLASKVASWGLSGSLLYRGDHSEVQALLRTDGAFLDEVRHDLDRVYAKALRLVRENMDRIERVADCLVERRVLGGDEVRAIIADTPVTPPDGATVGEGGSHA
;
A
#
# COMPACT_ATOMS: atom_id res chain seq x y z
N MET A 1 -2.53 -33.74 -59.44
CA MET A 1 -3.42 -34.52 -58.55
C MET A 1 -4.19 -33.53 -57.71
N ASN A 2 -5.51 -33.69 -57.68
CA ASN A 2 -6.51 -32.79 -57.10
C ASN A 2 -6.18 -32.28 -55.69
N HIS A 3 -6.33 -30.97 -55.48
CA HIS A 3 -6.82 -30.41 -54.21
C HIS A 3 -7.65 -29.16 -54.48
N ASN A 4 -8.93 -29.39 -54.81
CA ASN A 4 -9.99 -28.44 -54.47
C ASN A 4 -10.09 -28.42 -52.93
N ALA A 5 -9.51 -27.39 -52.32
CA ALA A 5 -9.82 -27.02 -50.94
C ALA A 5 -10.49 -25.65 -51.01
N THR A 6 -11.81 -25.63 -50.87
CA THR A 6 -12.58 -24.43 -50.57
C THR A 6 -11.99 -23.80 -49.31
N SER A 7 -11.30 -22.67 -49.48
CA SER A 7 -10.71 -21.92 -48.37
C SER A 7 -11.83 -21.40 -47.47
N ALA A 8 -11.87 -21.85 -46.22
CA ALA A 8 -12.75 -21.29 -45.20
C ALA A 8 -12.53 -19.77 -45.11
N PRO A 9 -13.58 -18.93 -45.04
CA PRO A 9 -13.44 -17.48 -45.01
C PRO A 9 -12.60 -17.05 -43.81
N THR A 10 -11.73 -16.07 -44.03
CA THR A 10 -10.91 -15.49 -42.97
C THR A 10 -11.80 -14.77 -41.96
N LEU A 11 -11.37 -14.71 -40.69
CA LEU A 11 -12.01 -13.94 -39.61
C LEU A 11 -12.34 -12.48 -40.01
N LEU A 12 -11.58 -11.92 -40.96
CA LEU A 12 -11.76 -10.58 -41.54
C LEU A 12 -12.97 -10.51 -42.50
N GLU A 13 -13.18 -11.53 -43.33
CA GLU A 13 -14.30 -11.59 -44.29
C GLU A 13 -15.65 -11.81 -43.59
N LEU A 14 -15.65 -12.60 -42.52
CA LEU A 14 -16.84 -12.83 -41.67
C LEU A 14 -17.19 -11.59 -40.82
N ALA A 15 -16.20 -10.88 -40.28
CA ALA A 15 -16.42 -9.63 -39.56
C ALA A 15 -16.98 -8.51 -40.47
N LEU A 16 -16.60 -8.49 -41.75
CA LEU A 16 -17.12 -7.55 -42.74
C LEU A 16 -18.55 -7.91 -43.19
N ARG A 17 -18.88 -9.21 -43.33
CA ARG A 17 -20.23 -9.67 -43.68
C ARG A 17 -21.27 -9.36 -42.61
N VAL A 18 -20.92 -9.44 -41.33
CA VAL A 18 -21.80 -9.08 -40.20
C VAL A 18 -21.90 -7.54 -40.03
N ALA A 19 -20.97 -6.77 -40.58
CA ALA A 19 -20.88 -5.31 -40.41
C ALA A 19 -21.66 -4.48 -41.45
N GLY A 20 -22.31 -5.09 -42.44
CA GLY A 20 -23.21 -4.41 -43.39
C GLY A 20 -22.54 -3.30 -44.20
N ARG A 21 -21.93 -3.66 -45.34
CA ARG A 21 -21.73 -2.76 -46.48
C ARG A 21 -22.29 -3.42 -47.73
N THR A 22 -23.36 -2.85 -48.26
CA THR A 22 -23.98 -3.15 -49.56
C THR A 22 -23.32 -2.34 -50.68
N GLU A 23 -23.57 -2.80 -51.93
CA GLU A 23 -23.33 -2.25 -53.29
C GLU A 23 -22.34 -3.13 -54.09
N GLU A 24 -22.84 -4.08 -54.91
CA GLU A 24 -23.22 -3.97 -56.35
C GLU A 24 -21.97 -3.69 -57.23
N GLU A 25 -21.59 -4.46 -58.28
CA GLU A 25 -22.33 -5.02 -59.42
C GLU A 25 -21.58 -6.23 -60.05
N GLY A 26 -22.28 -7.06 -60.83
CA GLY A 26 -21.74 -7.72 -62.04
C GLY A 26 -21.50 -9.25 -62.01
N CYS A 27 -22.50 -10.04 -62.40
CA CYS A 27 -22.35 -11.44 -62.85
C CYS A 27 -21.73 -11.49 -64.27
N PRO A 28 -21.05 -12.59 -64.66
CA PRO A 28 -21.78 -13.57 -65.48
C PRO A 28 -21.54 -15.04 -65.09
N ASP A 29 -22.47 -15.85 -65.57
CA ASP A 29 -22.83 -17.21 -65.16
C ASP A 29 -21.73 -18.27 -65.26
N ILE A 30 -21.65 -19.12 -64.22
CA ILE A 30 -21.21 -20.51 -64.32
C ILE A 30 -22.13 -21.36 -63.43
N GLU A 31 -22.90 -22.25 -64.06
CA GLU A 31 -23.71 -23.27 -63.38
C GLU A 31 -22.82 -24.23 -62.58
N VAL A 32 -22.98 -24.25 -61.26
CA VAL A 32 -22.54 -25.33 -60.38
C VAL A 32 -23.71 -25.64 -59.43
N GLU A 33 -24.17 -26.89 -59.43
CA GLU A 33 -25.24 -27.38 -58.55
C GLU A 33 -24.98 -27.02 -57.08
N PRO A 34 -25.97 -26.48 -56.32
CA PRO A 34 -25.74 -26.13 -54.93
C PRO A 34 -25.93 -27.37 -54.04
N ALA A 35 -24.88 -27.69 -53.27
CA ALA A 35 -25.08 -28.31 -51.96
C ALA A 35 -25.92 -27.34 -51.11
N SER A 36 -26.96 -27.87 -50.45
CA SER A 36 -27.91 -27.13 -49.61
C SER A 36 -27.24 -26.04 -48.77
N PRO A 37 -27.63 -24.75 -48.88
CA PRO A 37 -27.07 -23.72 -48.01
C PRO A 37 -27.63 -23.94 -46.60
N ALA A 38 -26.73 -24.11 -45.63
CA ALA A 38 -27.10 -23.92 -44.24
C ALA A 38 -27.66 -22.51 -44.08
N SER A 39 -28.70 -22.34 -43.26
CA SER A 39 -29.24 -21.01 -42.97
C SER A 39 -28.12 -20.11 -42.38
N PRO A 40 -28.16 -18.77 -42.57
CA PRO A 40 -27.15 -17.88 -42.02
C PRO A 40 -26.95 -18.03 -40.50
N GLU A 41 -27.98 -18.48 -39.78
CA GLU A 41 -27.94 -18.78 -38.35
C GLU A 41 -27.15 -20.07 -38.04
N GLU A 42 -27.29 -21.11 -38.87
CA GLU A 42 -26.54 -22.37 -38.76
C GLU A 42 -25.05 -22.17 -39.10
N GLU A 43 -24.74 -21.36 -40.12
CA GLU A 43 -23.36 -20.98 -40.44
C GLU A 43 -22.70 -20.19 -39.29
N HIS A 44 -23.46 -19.27 -38.69
CA HIS A 44 -22.99 -18.49 -37.54
C HIS A 44 -22.76 -19.36 -36.30
N ALA A 45 -23.64 -20.33 -36.04
CA ALA A 45 -23.48 -21.28 -34.94
C ALA A 45 -22.25 -22.18 -35.14
N ALA A 46 -22.06 -22.74 -36.33
CA ALA A 46 -20.89 -23.56 -36.68
C ALA A 46 -19.58 -22.76 -36.59
N PHE A 47 -19.60 -21.48 -36.96
CA PHE A 47 -18.47 -20.57 -36.76
C PHE A 47 -18.13 -20.43 -35.27
N LEU A 48 -19.12 -20.16 -34.41
CA LEU A 48 -18.89 -20.01 -32.98
C LEU A 48 -18.45 -21.30 -32.30
N ASP A 49 -18.87 -22.47 -32.78
CA ASP A 49 -18.42 -23.79 -32.30
C ASP A 49 -16.93 -24.00 -32.46
N THR A 50 -16.38 -23.58 -33.61
CA THR A 50 -14.95 -23.66 -33.86
C THR A 50 -14.18 -22.49 -33.28
N ASN A 51 -14.85 -21.38 -32.90
CA ASN A 51 -14.26 -20.13 -32.42
C ASN A 51 -14.73 -19.75 -31.00
N PRO A 52 -14.08 -20.25 -29.93
CA PRO A 52 -14.44 -19.87 -28.57
C PRO A 52 -14.12 -18.39 -28.28
N VAL A 53 -14.87 -17.78 -27.36
CA VAL A 53 -14.77 -16.34 -27.02
C VAL A 53 -13.34 -15.89 -26.66
N PRO A 54 -12.56 -16.63 -25.85
CA PRO A 54 -11.16 -16.26 -25.60
C PRO A 54 -10.33 -16.13 -26.88
N ARG A 55 -10.50 -17.03 -27.85
CA ARG A 55 -9.79 -16.96 -29.13
C ARG A 55 -10.23 -15.76 -29.95
N LEU A 56 -11.53 -15.49 -30.01
CA LEU A 56 -12.08 -14.33 -30.73
C LEU A 56 -11.57 -13.01 -30.14
N LEU A 57 -11.50 -12.91 -28.80
CA LEU A 57 -10.98 -11.73 -28.12
C LEU A 57 -9.49 -11.54 -28.36
N ALA A 58 -8.70 -12.61 -28.25
CA ALA A 58 -7.29 -12.57 -28.56
C ALA A 58 -7.02 -12.18 -30.02
N ALA A 59 -7.79 -12.70 -30.98
CA ALA A 59 -7.71 -12.33 -32.39
C ALA A 59 -8.05 -10.86 -32.63
N ALA A 60 -9.10 -10.34 -31.98
CA ALA A 60 -9.46 -8.92 -32.07
C ALA A 60 -8.35 -8.01 -31.54
N MET A 61 -7.73 -8.38 -30.40
CA MET A 61 -6.61 -7.64 -29.80
C MET A 61 -5.36 -7.69 -30.69
N LEU A 62 -5.02 -8.85 -31.26
CA LEU A 62 -3.92 -8.99 -32.20
C LEU A 62 -4.12 -8.15 -33.45
N MET A 63 -5.34 -8.12 -34.00
CA MET A 63 -5.64 -7.24 -35.12
C MET A 63 -5.43 -5.79 -34.74
N GLU A 64 -5.96 -5.32 -33.62
CA GLU A 64 -5.77 -3.93 -33.18
C GLU A 64 -4.30 -3.55 -32.99
N ALA A 65 -3.49 -4.46 -32.43
CA ALA A 65 -2.07 -4.23 -32.17
C ALA A 65 -1.17 -4.31 -33.43
N LEU A 66 -1.54 -5.13 -34.43
CA LEU A 66 -0.77 -5.28 -35.66
C LEU A 66 -1.00 -4.13 -36.63
N ALA A 67 0.06 -3.40 -36.98
CA ALA A 67 0.02 -2.38 -38.03
C ALA A 67 -0.32 -2.99 -39.40
N VAL A 68 -0.95 -2.21 -40.29
CA VAL A 68 -1.35 -2.66 -41.63
C VAL A 68 -0.15 -3.23 -42.43
N ARG A 69 1.02 -2.60 -42.29
CA ARG A 69 2.27 -3.04 -42.91
C ARG A 69 2.72 -4.43 -42.41
N ASP A 70 2.62 -4.68 -41.11
CA ASP A 70 3.07 -5.93 -40.49
C ASP A 70 2.13 -7.08 -40.88
N ARG A 71 0.81 -6.81 -40.98
CA ARG A 71 -0.16 -7.78 -41.48
C ARG A 71 0.14 -8.19 -42.93
N ALA A 72 0.50 -7.23 -43.78
CA ALA A 72 0.90 -7.51 -45.16
C ALA A 72 2.19 -8.31 -45.21
N ALA A 73 3.19 -7.94 -44.40
CA ALA A 73 4.48 -8.64 -44.32
C ALA A 73 4.30 -10.10 -43.89
N ILE A 74 3.50 -10.36 -42.85
CA ILE A 74 3.18 -11.71 -42.37
C ILE A 74 2.61 -12.57 -43.51
N ARG A 75 1.68 -12.03 -44.31
CA ARG A 75 1.04 -12.77 -45.40
C ARG A 75 1.92 -12.99 -46.63
N SER A 76 2.86 -12.09 -46.90
CA SER A 76 3.59 -12.08 -48.17
C SER A 76 5.06 -12.52 -48.07
N ARG A 77 5.62 -12.61 -46.86
CA ARG A 77 7.03 -12.95 -46.63
C ARG A 77 7.18 -14.26 -45.86
N ASN A 78 8.28 -14.93 -46.17
CA ASN A 78 8.71 -16.18 -45.54
C ASN A 78 9.87 -15.87 -44.57
N GLY A 79 10.00 -16.67 -43.51
CA GLY A 79 11.05 -16.54 -42.51
C GLY A 79 10.84 -15.41 -41.49
N ILE A 80 9.59 -15.02 -41.19
CA ILE A 80 9.27 -14.00 -40.19
C ILE A 80 9.33 -14.57 -38.78
N ALA A 81 10.02 -13.86 -37.88
CA ALA A 81 9.97 -14.06 -36.44
C ALA A 81 9.03 -13.04 -35.76
N LEU A 82 7.91 -13.53 -35.21
CA LEU A 82 6.97 -12.72 -34.43
C LEU A 82 7.14 -13.00 -32.93
N VAL A 83 7.34 -11.97 -32.13
CA VAL A 83 7.31 -12.07 -30.66
C VAL A 83 6.14 -11.27 -30.12
N VAL A 84 5.28 -11.93 -29.35
CA VAL A 84 4.13 -11.33 -28.69
C VAL A 84 4.31 -11.41 -27.19
N GLU A 85 4.51 -10.26 -26.57
CA GLU A 85 4.43 -10.07 -25.13
C GLU A 85 2.96 -9.93 -24.75
N VAL A 86 2.48 -10.73 -23.81
CA VAL A 86 1.11 -10.61 -23.28
C VAL A 86 1.14 -10.16 -21.82
N ALA A 87 0.18 -9.35 -21.40
CA ALA A 87 0.13 -8.87 -20.02
C ALA A 87 -0.01 -10.02 -19.00
N HIS A 88 -0.69 -11.11 -19.36
CA HIS A 88 -1.10 -12.16 -18.42
C HIS A 88 -0.95 -13.58 -19.01
N THR A 89 -0.70 -14.58 -18.16
CA THR A 89 -0.50 -15.99 -18.58
C THR A 89 -1.75 -16.62 -19.19
N ASP A 90 -2.94 -16.24 -18.73
CA ASP A 90 -4.24 -16.69 -19.22
C ASP A 90 -4.47 -16.30 -20.70
N MET A 91 -3.78 -15.27 -21.19
CA MET A 91 -3.82 -14.84 -22.58
C MET A 91 -2.91 -15.68 -23.51
N ILE A 92 -1.90 -16.38 -22.98
CA ILE A 92 -0.89 -17.07 -23.81
C ILE A 92 -1.54 -18.10 -24.73
N ALA A 93 -2.36 -18.99 -24.19
CA ALA A 93 -3.01 -20.03 -24.97
C ALA A 93 -4.01 -19.45 -26.00
N PRO A 94 -4.94 -18.54 -25.63
CA PRO A 94 -5.84 -17.90 -26.58
C PRO A 94 -5.14 -17.13 -27.71
N VAL A 95 -4.08 -16.36 -27.39
CA VAL A 95 -3.30 -15.60 -28.39
C VAL A 95 -2.56 -16.55 -29.32
N ALA A 96 -1.91 -17.57 -28.78
CA ALA A 96 -1.23 -18.57 -29.59
C ALA A 96 -2.19 -19.31 -30.52
N GLU A 97 -3.39 -19.63 -30.05
CA GLU A 97 -4.41 -20.29 -30.86
C GLU A 97 -4.94 -19.37 -31.97
N ALA A 98 -5.13 -18.08 -31.68
CA ALA A 98 -5.47 -17.09 -32.69
C ALA A 98 -4.38 -16.96 -33.77
N VAL A 99 -3.09 -17.00 -33.38
CA VAL A 99 -1.95 -16.96 -34.31
C VAL A 99 -1.87 -18.22 -35.16
N ARG A 100 -2.08 -19.42 -34.58
CA ARG A 100 -2.11 -20.69 -35.33
C ARG A 100 -3.23 -20.72 -36.36
N THR A 101 -4.42 -20.27 -35.98
CA THR A 101 -5.60 -20.30 -36.86
C THR A 101 -5.44 -19.35 -38.05
N ALA A 102 -4.54 -18.37 -37.99
CA ALA A 102 -4.21 -17.54 -39.15
C ALA A 102 -3.57 -18.35 -40.30
N GLY A 103 -3.00 -19.54 -40.02
CA GLY A 103 -2.46 -20.46 -41.02
C GLY A 103 -1.13 -20.02 -41.64
N VAL A 104 -0.48 -18.99 -41.10
CA VAL A 104 0.73 -18.38 -41.67
C VAL A 104 2.01 -18.82 -40.96
N PHE A 105 1.91 -19.27 -39.71
CA PHE A 105 3.05 -19.67 -38.88
C PHE A 105 3.18 -21.18 -38.82
N SER A 106 4.36 -21.69 -39.18
CA SER A 106 4.67 -23.12 -39.14
C SER A 106 4.82 -23.64 -37.71
N ASP A 107 5.22 -22.77 -36.78
CA ASP A 107 5.27 -23.11 -35.36
C ASP A 107 4.96 -21.90 -34.47
N VAL A 108 4.36 -22.17 -33.32
CA VAL A 108 3.93 -21.16 -32.34
C VAL A 108 4.33 -21.61 -30.94
N LEU A 109 5.42 -21.04 -30.43
CA LEU A 109 5.95 -21.32 -29.10
C LEU A 109 5.15 -20.59 -28.03
N GLN A 110 4.71 -21.33 -27.02
CA GLN A 110 4.01 -20.82 -25.85
C GLN A 110 4.88 -20.98 -24.62
N ARG A 111 5.19 -19.88 -23.93
CA ARG A 111 6.07 -19.89 -22.75
C ARG A 111 5.46 -19.08 -21.61
N SER A 112 4.85 -19.75 -20.64
CA SER A 112 4.24 -19.12 -19.46
C SER A 112 5.21 -18.94 -18.29
N GLY A 113 6.33 -19.66 -18.29
CA GLY A 113 7.26 -19.72 -17.17
C GLY A 113 6.91 -20.79 -16.14
N SER A 114 5.86 -21.58 -16.39
CA SER A 114 5.45 -22.67 -15.48
C SER A 114 6.39 -23.88 -15.56
N SER A 115 7.10 -24.06 -16.67
CA SER A 115 8.03 -25.19 -16.85
C SER A 115 9.47 -24.76 -16.67
N ARG A 116 10.11 -25.19 -15.57
CA ARG A 116 11.51 -24.87 -15.28
C ARG A 116 12.49 -25.45 -16.29
N THR A 117 12.14 -26.47 -17.04
CA THR A 117 13.02 -27.11 -18.03
C THR A 117 12.74 -26.62 -19.44
N GLN A 118 11.48 -26.35 -19.76
CA GLN A 118 11.10 -25.94 -21.10
C GLN A 118 11.18 -24.42 -21.30
N ASP A 119 10.81 -23.62 -20.29
CA ASP A 119 10.68 -22.16 -20.42
C ASP A 119 11.99 -21.44 -20.07
N ARG A 120 13.02 -21.69 -20.88
CA ARG A 120 14.34 -21.06 -20.76
C ARG A 120 14.82 -20.50 -22.09
N PRO A 121 15.62 -19.41 -22.08
CA PRO A 121 16.17 -18.82 -23.32
C PRO A 121 17.06 -19.76 -24.11
N ASP A 122 17.70 -20.73 -23.45
CA ASP A 122 18.61 -21.67 -24.10
C ASP A 122 17.87 -22.87 -24.73
N ASN A 123 16.58 -23.05 -24.42
CA ASN A 123 15.82 -24.22 -24.87
C ASN A 123 14.97 -23.91 -26.11
N GLY A 124 15.23 -24.63 -27.21
CA GLY A 124 14.52 -24.48 -28.48
C GLY A 124 15.22 -23.56 -29.48
N ALA A 125 16.43 -23.07 -29.15
CA ALA A 125 17.19 -22.16 -30.00
C ALA A 125 17.49 -22.75 -31.39
N GLU A 126 17.93 -24.01 -31.44
CA GLU A 126 18.26 -24.73 -32.67
C GLU A 126 17.04 -24.94 -33.57
N LYS A 127 15.87 -25.23 -32.98
CA LYS A 127 14.59 -25.35 -33.69
C LYS A 127 14.21 -24.03 -34.37
N VAL A 128 14.36 -22.91 -33.66
CA VAL A 128 14.07 -21.57 -34.20
C VAL A 128 14.99 -21.25 -35.38
N VAL A 129 16.30 -21.51 -35.23
CA VAL A 129 17.29 -21.26 -36.29
C VAL A 129 16.97 -22.09 -37.54
N ASN A 130 16.65 -23.37 -37.38
CA ASN A 130 16.32 -24.24 -38.52
C ASN A 130 15.02 -23.82 -39.22
N LEU A 131 13.99 -23.43 -38.47
CA LEU A 131 12.73 -22.97 -39.07
C LEU A 131 12.92 -21.66 -39.85
N LEU A 132 13.57 -20.67 -39.24
CA LEU A 132 13.84 -19.39 -39.92
C LEU A 132 14.78 -19.57 -41.13
N GLY A 133 15.82 -20.40 -41.01
CA GLY A 133 16.74 -20.71 -42.10
C GLY A 133 16.06 -21.40 -43.30
N ASN A 134 14.99 -22.16 -43.07
CA ASN A 134 14.18 -22.80 -44.11
C ASN A 134 13.05 -21.89 -44.64
N GLY A 135 13.01 -20.62 -44.22
CA GLY A 135 11.96 -19.67 -44.62
C GLY A 135 10.60 -19.92 -43.96
N ALA A 136 10.54 -20.70 -42.88
CA ALA A 136 9.30 -20.89 -42.14
C ALA A 136 9.05 -19.72 -41.17
N ASN A 137 7.80 -19.26 -41.10
CA ASN A 137 7.40 -18.23 -40.14
C ASN A 137 7.22 -18.88 -38.76
N ILE A 138 7.72 -18.22 -37.71
CA ILE A 138 7.63 -18.68 -36.33
C ILE A 138 7.13 -17.56 -35.41
N ALA A 139 6.27 -17.91 -34.46
CA ALA A 139 5.80 -16.97 -33.44
C ALA A 139 6.15 -17.46 -32.02
N GLY A 140 6.47 -16.52 -31.13
CA GLY A 140 6.66 -16.76 -29.71
C GLY A 140 5.74 -15.90 -28.88
N ILE A 141 4.94 -16.52 -28.00
CA ILE A 141 4.04 -15.82 -27.08
C ILE A 141 4.48 -16.09 -25.65
N SER A 142 4.68 -15.02 -24.89
CA SER A 142 5.05 -15.09 -23.47
C SER A 142 4.68 -13.82 -22.73
N GLN A 143 4.53 -13.91 -21.41
CA GLN A 143 4.42 -12.74 -20.53
C GLN A 143 5.75 -12.03 -20.28
N ALA A 144 6.87 -12.73 -20.49
CA ALA A 144 8.21 -12.14 -20.38
C ALA A 144 9.13 -12.79 -21.44
N PRO A 145 9.02 -12.34 -22.71
CA PRO A 145 9.76 -12.93 -23.84
C PRO A 145 11.24 -13.14 -23.58
N ALA A 146 11.94 -12.12 -23.07
CA ALA A 146 13.38 -12.17 -22.82
C ALA A 146 13.79 -13.23 -21.79
N ARG A 147 12.87 -13.63 -20.89
CA ARG A 147 13.13 -14.59 -19.83
C ARG A 147 12.78 -16.02 -20.22
N TYR A 148 11.73 -16.21 -21.02
CA TYR A 148 11.13 -17.53 -21.24
C TYR A 148 11.17 -18.03 -22.68
N LEU A 149 11.23 -17.13 -23.68
CA LEU A 149 11.35 -17.52 -25.08
C LEU A 149 12.81 -17.75 -25.47
N PRO A 150 13.08 -18.58 -26.50
CA PRO A 150 14.44 -18.81 -26.97
C PRO A 150 15.14 -17.49 -27.32
N SER A 151 16.39 -17.33 -26.88
CA SER A 151 17.17 -16.12 -27.10
C SER A 151 17.33 -15.81 -28.59
N THR A 152 17.49 -16.85 -29.42
CA THR A 152 17.54 -16.74 -30.89
C THR A 152 16.25 -16.17 -31.48
N LEU A 153 15.08 -16.53 -30.96
CA LEU A 153 13.79 -15.99 -31.42
C LEU A 153 13.65 -14.52 -31.01
N THR A 154 13.96 -14.20 -29.75
CA THR A 154 13.88 -12.81 -29.28
C THR A 154 14.89 -11.90 -29.98
N GLY A 155 16.10 -12.40 -30.26
CA GLY A 155 17.16 -11.66 -30.95
C GLY A 155 16.90 -11.43 -32.44
N SER A 156 16.22 -12.38 -33.11
CA SER A 156 15.89 -12.30 -34.54
C SER A 156 14.48 -11.78 -34.84
N ALA A 157 13.71 -11.36 -33.83
CA ALA A 157 12.33 -10.92 -33.99
C ALA A 157 12.18 -9.73 -34.95
N ASP A 158 11.55 -9.96 -36.10
CA ASP A 158 11.19 -8.92 -37.07
C ASP A 158 10.06 -8.04 -36.56
N ILE A 159 9.11 -8.65 -35.84
CA ILE A 159 7.92 -7.98 -35.31
C ILE A 159 7.83 -8.27 -33.82
N ARG A 160 7.69 -7.21 -33.02
CA ARG A 160 7.49 -7.29 -31.58
C ARG A 160 6.20 -6.59 -31.21
N LEU A 161 5.27 -7.32 -30.59
CA LEU A 161 3.98 -6.82 -30.14
C LEU A 161 3.88 -6.91 -28.64
N SER A 162 3.21 -5.95 -28.02
CA SER A 162 2.80 -6.01 -26.62
C SER A 162 1.28 -5.91 -26.55
N LEU A 163 0.64 -6.93 -26.00
CA LEU A 163 -0.80 -7.01 -25.79
C LEU A 163 -1.12 -6.74 -24.32
N GLY A 164 -1.62 -5.54 -24.06
CA GLY A 164 -2.16 -5.12 -22.76
C GLY A 164 -3.58 -5.65 -22.50
N ALA A 165 -4.32 -4.94 -21.64
CA ALA A 165 -5.72 -5.25 -21.37
C ALA A 165 -6.62 -5.08 -22.62
N PRO A 166 -7.72 -5.84 -22.77
CA PRO A 166 -8.60 -5.73 -23.92
C PRO A 166 -9.24 -4.33 -24.06
N SER A 167 -9.15 -3.73 -25.25
CA SER A 167 -9.75 -2.44 -25.53
C SER A 167 -11.28 -2.54 -25.60
N SER A 168 -11.96 -1.39 -25.42
CA SER A 168 -13.42 -1.34 -25.64
C SER A 168 -13.80 -1.69 -27.07
N ALA A 169 -12.95 -1.38 -28.06
CA ALA A 169 -13.17 -1.70 -29.46
C ALA A 169 -13.07 -3.21 -29.74
N ALA A 170 -12.07 -3.88 -29.16
CA ALA A 170 -11.91 -5.33 -29.25
C ALA A 170 -13.10 -6.05 -28.62
N VAL A 171 -13.50 -5.66 -27.40
CA VAL A 171 -14.67 -6.23 -26.72
C VAL A 171 -15.96 -5.99 -27.50
N GLN A 172 -16.16 -4.79 -28.05
CA GLN A 172 -17.31 -4.47 -28.88
C GLN A 172 -17.38 -5.34 -30.14
N THR A 173 -16.23 -5.64 -30.75
CA THR A 173 -16.12 -6.50 -31.93
C THR A 173 -16.51 -7.93 -31.58
N VAL A 174 -16.01 -8.48 -30.47
CA VAL A 174 -16.35 -9.84 -30.03
C VAL A 174 -17.82 -9.94 -29.63
N VAL A 175 -18.38 -8.94 -28.93
CA VAL A 175 -19.81 -8.91 -28.63
C VAL A 175 -20.63 -8.94 -29.91
N ALA A 176 -20.26 -8.18 -30.94
CA ALA A 176 -20.93 -8.20 -32.23
C ALA A 176 -20.81 -9.56 -32.93
N LEU A 177 -19.63 -10.17 -32.90
CA LEU A 177 -19.39 -11.49 -33.50
C LEU A 177 -20.12 -12.63 -32.78
N VAL A 178 -20.34 -12.54 -31.46
CA VAL A 178 -20.98 -13.64 -30.69
C VAL A 178 -22.49 -13.48 -30.60
N THR A 179 -23.01 -12.25 -30.67
CA THR A 179 -24.44 -11.95 -30.49
C THR A 179 -25.13 -11.50 -31.78
N GLY A 180 -24.39 -11.38 -32.88
CA GLY A 180 -24.86 -10.88 -34.18
C GLY A 180 -25.15 -9.37 -34.21
N ARG A 181 -25.03 -8.63 -33.10
CA ARG A 181 -25.33 -7.20 -33.02
C ARG A 181 -24.34 -6.44 -32.15
N ARG A 182 -24.09 -5.17 -32.47
CA ARG A 182 -23.27 -4.28 -31.63
C ARG A 182 -24.03 -3.84 -30.37
N ALA A 183 -23.33 -3.80 -29.24
CA ALA A 183 -23.85 -3.20 -28.01
C ALA A 183 -23.96 -1.68 -28.16
N ARG A 184 -25.02 -1.07 -27.63
CA ARG A 184 -25.21 0.39 -27.68
C ARG A 184 -24.19 1.14 -26.81
N LYS A 185 -23.82 0.57 -25.66
CA LYS A 185 -22.83 1.13 -24.72
C LYS A 185 -22.23 0.00 -23.87
N LEU A 186 -20.90 -0.06 -23.79
CA LEU A 186 -20.18 -0.93 -22.85
C LEU A 186 -19.89 -0.17 -21.54
N PRO A 187 -19.84 -0.85 -20.38
CA PRO A 187 -19.32 -0.27 -19.16
C PRO A 187 -17.80 -0.02 -19.28
N PRO A 188 -17.21 0.82 -18.41
CA PRO A 188 -15.75 0.91 -18.30
C PRO A 188 -15.16 -0.47 -18.02
N LEU A 189 -14.16 -0.86 -18.80
CA LEU A 189 -13.51 -2.17 -18.70
C LEU A 189 -12.31 -2.17 -17.73
N ALA A 190 -11.93 -1.01 -17.21
CA ALA A 190 -10.80 -0.88 -16.28
C ALA A 190 -11.02 -1.75 -15.03
N GLY A 191 -10.02 -2.56 -14.68
CA GLY A 191 -10.05 -3.50 -13.55
C GLY A 191 -10.75 -4.84 -13.82
N LEU A 192 -11.20 -5.09 -15.07
CA LEU A 192 -11.65 -6.42 -15.51
C LEU A 192 -10.49 -7.17 -16.17
N THR A 193 -10.34 -8.44 -15.82
CA THR A 193 -9.36 -9.35 -16.43
C THR A 193 -9.82 -9.83 -17.80
N PHE A 194 -8.90 -10.41 -18.57
CA PHE A 194 -9.21 -11.04 -19.86
C PHE A 194 -10.30 -12.13 -19.71
N LEU A 195 -10.21 -12.97 -18.67
CA LEU A 195 -11.20 -14.01 -18.40
C LEU A 195 -12.55 -13.46 -17.91
N ASP A 196 -12.55 -12.38 -17.12
CA ASP A 196 -13.82 -11.73 -16.71
C ASP A 196 -14.62 -11.30 -17.94
N ILE A 197 -13.94 -10.66 -18.89
CA ILE A 197 -14.53 -10.19 -20.13
C ILE A 197 -15.05 -11.38 -20.95
N CYS A 198 -14.24 -12.43 -21.10
CA CYS A 198 -14.66 -13.64 -21.79
C CYS A 198 -15.89 -14.29 -21.15
N SER A 199 -15.96 -14.37 -19.82
CA SER A 199 -17.07 -14.98 -19.08
C SER A 199 -18.39 -14.22 -19.21
N ALA A 200 -18.31 -12.91 -19.46
CA ALA A 200 -19.47 -12.03 -19.61
C ALA A 200 -20.14 -12.15 -20.99
N ILE A 201 -19.36 -12.50 -22.02
CA ILE A 201 -19.82 -12.65 -23.40
C ILE A 201 -20.25 -14.10 -23.61
N ARG A 202 -21.55 -14.34 -23.79
CA ARG A 202 -22.12 -15.69 -23.91
C ARG A 202 -22.86 -15.86 -25.22
N ARG A 203 -22.85 -17.08 -25.77
CA ARG A 203 -23.68 -17.47 -26.91
C ARG A 203 -25.16 -17.32 -26.56
N ASN A 204 -26.01 -17.09 -27.57
CA ASN A 204 -27.46 -16.91 -27.42
C ASN A 204 -27.86 -15.81 -26.42
N SER A 205 -26.98 -14.82 -26.24
CA SER A 205 -27.19 -13.66 -25.37
C SER A 205 -27.35 -12.40 -26.21
N THR A 206 -28.04 -11.40 -25.66
CA THR A 206 -28.10 -10.07 -26.30
C THR A 206 -26.88 -9.23 -25.95
N PRO A 207 -26.51 -8.24 -26.77
CA PRO A 207 -25.41 -7.31 -26.46
C PRO A 207 -25.63 -6.58 -25.13
N GLY A 208 -26.88 -6.19 -24.83
CA GLY A 208 -27.25 -5.55 -23.57
C GLY A 208 -27.06 -6.46 -22.36
N ALA A 209 -27.33 -7.76 -22.49
CA ALA A 209 -27.08 -8.72 -21.43
C ALA A 209 -25.57 -8.93 -21.17
N CYS A 210 -24.74 -8.96 -22.22
CA CYS A 210 -23.28 -9.00 -22.08
C CYS A 210 -22.77 -7.74 -21.34
N ALA A 211 -23.24 -6.55 -21.73
CA ALA A 211 -22.88 -5.29 -21.07
C ALA A 211 -23.30 -5.24 -19.59
N ARG A 212 -24.48 -5.78 -19.25
CA ARG A 212 -24.92 -5.91 -17.84
C ARG A 212 -24.03 -6.85 -17.03
N ARG A 213 -23.60 -7.99 -17.60
CA ARG A 213 -22.69 -8.93 -16.91
C ARG A 213 -21.32 -8.31 -16.69
N LEU A 214 -20.76 -7.62 -17.70
CA LEU A 214 -19.51 -6.88 -17.55
C LEU A 214 -19.61 -5.86 -16.40
N ARG A 215 -20.72 -5.14 -16.31
CA ARG A 215 -20.97 -4.21 -15.21
C ARG A 215 -21.07 -4.93 -13.86
N ALA A 216 -21.84 -6.01 -13.78
CA ALA A 216 -22.00 -6.77 -12.54
C ALA A 216 -20.67 -7.34 -12.02
N ILE A 217 -19.80 -7.84 -12.91
CA ILE A 217 -18.46 -8.32 -12.53
C ILE A 217 -17.58 -7.16 -12.06
N ALA A 218 -17.63 -6.01 -12.75
CA ALA A 218 -16.89 -4.82 -12.35
C ALA A 218 -17.33 -4.32 -10.97
N ASP A 219 -18.64 -4.30 -10.72
CA ASP A 219 -19.22 -3.89 -9.44
C ASP A 219 -18.90 -4.90 -8.33
N ALA A 220 -18.93 -6.21 -8.62
CA ALA A 220 -18.54 -7.26 -7.67
C ALA A 220 -17.06 -7.17 -7.27
N ARG A 221 -16.15 -6.92 -8.22
CA ARG A 221 -14.72 -6.71 -7.94
C ARG A 221 -14.48 -5.43 -7.12
N ARG A 222 -15.27 -4.38 -7.34
CA ARG A 222 -15.27 -3.18 -6.48
C ARG A 222 -15.82 -3.48 -5.08
N ALA A 223 -16.84 -4.34 -4.96
CA ALA A 223 -17.43 -4.71 -3.68
C ALA A 223 -16.45 -5.50 -2.78
N VAL A 224 -15.51 -6.26 -3.36
CA VAL A 224 -14.42 -6.91 -2.60
C VAL A 224 -13.50 -5.88 -1.92
N VAL A 225 -13.36 -4.67 -2.49
CA VAL A 225 -12.63 -3.54 -1.87
C VAL A 225 -13.44 -2.88 -0.73
N ALA A 226 -14.76 -3.07 -0.71
CA ALA A 226 -15.67 -2.40 0.21
C ALA A 226 -15.83 -3.12 1.57
N THR A 227 -15.22 -4.30 1.77
CA THR A 227 -15.39 -5.11 2.99
C THR A 227 -14.67 -4.56 4.23
N ASN A 228 -13.99 -3.41 4.14
CA ASN A 228 -13.41 -2.69 5.28
C ASN A 228 -14.09 -1.32 5.48
N ASP A 229 -14.41 -0.98 6.73
CA ASP A 229 -15.17 0.22 7.17
C ASP A 229 -14.45 1.57 6.95
N ALA A 230 -13.28 1.61 6.31
CA ALA A 230 -12.55 2.86 6.08
C ALA A 230 -13.21 3.72 4.98
N PRO A 231 -13.43 5.02 5.18
CA PRO A 231 -14.01 5.89 4.15
C PRO A 231 -13.01 6.20 3.03
N PRO A 232 -13.44 6.84 1.93
CA PRO A 232 -12.52 7.42 0.95
C PRO A 232 -11.56 8.43 1.59
N LEU A 233 -10.35 8.55 1.02
CA LEU A 233 -9.25 9.39 1.48
C LEU A 233 -9.60 10.89 1.62
N GLU A 234 -10.58 11.37 0.86
CA GLU A 234 -11.08 12.75 0.94
C GLU A 234 -11.68 13.05 2.33
N ARG A 235 -12.23 12.02 2.98
CA ARG A 235 -12.92 12.08 4.29
C ARG A 235 -12.08 11.54 5.45
N THR A 236 -10.81 11.21 5.21
CA THR A 236 -9.91 10.75 6.29
C THR A 236 -9.15 11.92 6.90
N HIS A 237 -8.76 11.76 8.17
CA HIS A 237 -8.00 12.73 8.94
C HIS A 237 -6.73 12.09 9.53
N GLY A 238 -5.71 12.88 9.83
CA GLY A 238 -4.51 12.42 10.55
C GLY A 238 -3.44 11.68 9.74
N TYR A 239 -3.58 11.59 8.41
CA TYR A 239 -2.62 10.87 7.55
C TYR A 239 -1.48 11.75 6.98
N GLY A 240 -1.49 13.07 7.19
CA GLY A 240 -0.40 13.97 6.80
C GLY A 240 0.01 13.85 5.32
N GLU A 241 1.32 13.76 5.07
CA GLU A 241 1.91 13.62 3.71
C GLU A 241 1.34 12.43 2.94
N ALA A 242 0.96 11.34 3.63
CA ALA A 242 0.33 10.20 2.97
C ALA A 242 -1.02 10.57 2.34
N ARG A 243 -1.82 11.42 3.00
CA ARG A 243 -3.08 11.91 2.42
C ARG A 243 -2.84 12.76 1.19
N GLU A 244 -1.89 13.68 1.25
CA GLU A 244 -1.54 14.56 0.12
C GLU A 244 -1.09 13.75 -1.10
N TRP A 245 -0.20 12.77 -0.87
CA TRP A 245 0.26 11.85 -1.90
C TRP A 245 -0.90 11.06 -2.53
N GLY A 246 -1.77 10.46 -1.70
CA GLY A 246 -2.88 9.66 -2.18
C GLY A 246 -3.93 10.48 -2.95
N LEU A 247 -4.20 11.74 -2.54
CA LEU A 247 -5.12 12.63 -3.25
C LEU A 247 -4.53 13.09 -4.60
N ALA A 248 -3.23 13.39 -4.66
CA ALA A 248 -2.55 13.69 -5.91
C ALA A 248 -2.64 12.51 -6.90
N LEU A 249 -2.45 11.29 -6.40
CA LEU A 249 -2.59 10.07 -7.18
C LEU A 249 -4.05 9.86 -7.64
N ALA A 250 -5.04 10.17 -6.81
CA ALA A 250 -6.45 10.11 -7.19
C ALA A 250 -6.78 11.06 -8.34
N ALA A 251 -6.31 12.31 -8.27
CA ALA A 251 -6.47 13.27 -9.37
C ALA A 251 -5.83 12.75 -10.67
N ALA A 252 -4.62 12.19 -10.60
CA ALA A 252 -3.93 11.62 -11.74
C ALA A 252 -4.68 10.42 -12.37
N VAL A 253 -5.25 9.55 -11.54
CA VAL A 253 -6.06 8.40 -12.00
C VAL A 253 -7.39 8.84 -12.60
N GLU A 254 -8.00 9.91 -12.11
CA GLU A 254 -9.20 10.49 -12.74
C GLU A 254 -8.88 11.14 -14.09
N ASP A 255 -7.77 11.86 -14.19
CA ASP A 255 -7.26 12.41 -15.44
C ASP A 255 -6.96 11.33 -16.48
N TRP A 256 -6.34 10.23 -16.06
CA TRP A 256 -6.13 9.05 -16.89
C TRP A 256 -7.45 8.52 -17.48
N ARG A 257 -8.48 8.37 -16.64
CA ARG A 257 -9.80 7.90 -17.07
C ARG A 257 -10.49 8.87 -18.02
N ALA A 258 -10.32 10.17 -17.81
CA ALA A 258 -10.98 11.20 -18.61
C ALA A 258 -10.29 11.41 -19.97
N LYS A 259 -8.95 11.46 -19.97
CA LYS A 259 -8.14 11.84 -21.15
C LYS A 259 -7.69 10.63 -21.98
N GLY A 260 -7.77 9.42 -21.44
CA GLY A 260 -7.37 8.19 -22.15
C GLY A 260 -5.87 8.10 -22.44
N ILE A 261 -5.04 8.85 -21.70
CA ILE A 261 -3.58 8.80 -21.81
C ILE A 261 -3.05 7.43 -21.35
N PRO A 262 -1.84 7.00 -21.80
CA PRO A 262 -1.23 5.79 -21.28
C PRO A 262 -1.06 5.83 -19.76
N TRP A 263 -1.31 4.71 -19.08
CA TRP A 263 -1.17 4.62 -17.61
C TRP A 263 0.21 5.06 -17.12
N SER A 264 1.26 4.68 -17.85
CA SER A 264 2.65 5.04 -17.56
C SER A 264 2.92 6.55 -17.57
N GLU A 265 2.13 7.32 -18.33
CA GLU A 265 2.22 8.78 -18.38
C GLU A 265 1.41 9.43 -17.26
N ALA A 266 0.26 8.86 -16.92
CA ALA A 266 -0.62 9.38 -15.88
C ALA A 266 -0.01 9.35 -14.47
N VAL A 267 0.64 8.24 -14.09
CA VAL A 267 1.16 8.02 -12.73
C VAL A 267 2.70 8.05 -12.66
N LYS A 268 3.33 8.83 -13.56
CA LYS A 268 4.78 8.83 -13.77
C LYS A 268 5.54 9.18 -12.49
N GLY A 269 6.30 8.21 -11.96
CA GLY A 269 7.31 8.42 -10.91
C GLY A 269 6.82 8.41 -9.46
N ASP A 270 5.51 8.43 -9.19
CA ASP A 270 4.99 8.58 -7.82
C ASP A 270 3.84 7.62 -7.49
N ARG A 271 4.05 6.33 -7.78
CA ARG A 271 3.04 5.26 -7.61
C ARG A 271 3.43 4.19 -6.61
N ALA A 272 4.50 4.42 -5.86
CA ALA A 272 5.05 3.44 -4.95
C ALA A 272 5.55 4.16 -3.69
N VAL A 273 5.08 3.74 -2.51
CA VAL A 273 5.45 4.33 -1.22
C VAL A 273 5.50 3.30 -0.11
N VAL A 274 6.28 3.58 0.94
CA VAL A 274 6.23 2.86 2.22
C VAL A 274 5.55 3.74 3.27
N LEU A 275 4.55 3.23 3.97
CA LEU A 275 3.93 3.85 5.12
C LEU A 275 4.63 3.36 6.39
N ALA A 276 5.25 4.27 7.13
CA ALA A 276 5.91 3.95 8.39
C ALA A 276 5.23 4.65 9.57
N GLY A 277 5.03 3.94 10.67
CA GLY A 277 4.49 4.55 11.88
C GLY A 277 4.16 3.53 12.95
N PRO A 278 3.87 3.96 14.18
CA PRO A 278 3.50 3.08 15.28
C PRO A 278 2.35 2.12 14.92
N PRO A 279 2.20 0.98 15.62
CA PRO A 279 1.04 0.13 15.47
C PRO A 279 -0.25 0.91 15.78
N GLY A 280 -1.33 0.60 15.07
CA GLY A 280 -2.63 1.23 15.31
C GLY A 280 -2.82 2.64 14.73
N THR A 281 -1.87 3.19 13.96
CA THR A 281 -2.03 4.51 13.29
C THR A 281 -2.83 4.47 11.99
N GLY A 282 -3.42 3.32 11.63
CA GLY A 282 -4.31 3.20 10.48
C GLY A 282 -3.63 2.99 9.13
N LYS A 283 -2.40 2.45 9.09
CA LYS A 283 -1.67 2.12 7.84
C LYS A 283 -2.47 1.19 6.91
N SER A 284 -3.06 0.12 7.43
CA SER A 284 -3.88 -0.81 6.64
C SER A 284 -5.22 -0.17 6.23
N SER A 285 -5.83 0.66 7.10
CA SER A 285 -7.04 1.44 6.77
C SER A 285 -6.78 2.48 5.68
N TYR A 286 -5.58 3.08 5.63
CA TYR A 286 -5.18 4.00 4.59
C TYR A 286 -5.20 3.31 3.21
N ALA A 287 -4.69 2.08 3.10
CA ALA A 287 -4.67 1.35 1.82
C ALA A 287 -6.08 1.11 1.27
N VAL A 288 -7.05 0.81 2.14
CA VAL A 288 -8.47 0.70 1.79
C VAL A 288 -9.02 2.05 1.34
N SER A 289 -8.72 3.12 2.09
CA SER A 289 -9.19 4.47 1.79
C SER A 289 -8.66 4.97 0.44
N LEU A 290 -7.38 4.72 0.16
CA LEU A 290 -6.73 5.00 -1.11
C LEU A 290 -7.42 4.26 -2.24
N ALA A 291 -7.59 2.94 -2.14
CA ALA A 291 -8.23 2.16 -3.20
C ALA A 291 -9.67 2.63 -3.50
N LYS A 292 -10.42 3.04 -2.46
CA LYS A 292 -11.76 3.63 -2.60
C LYS A 292 -11.74 4.96 -3.37
N SER A 293 -10.85 5.89 -3.02
CA SER A 293 -10.71 7.18 -3.73
C SER A 293 -10.23 6.98 -5.16
N LEU A 294 -9.26 6.09 -5.37
CA LEU A 294 -8.77 5.73 -6.70
C LEU A 294 -9.84 4.99 -7.53
N LYS A 295 -10.85 4.37 -6.91
CA LYS A 295 -11.82 3.47 -7.55
C LYS A 295 -11.13 2.31 -8.28
N LEU A 296 -10.07 1.77 -7.68
CA LEU A 296 -9.29 0.65 -8.21
C LEU A 296 -9.39 -0.59 -7.30
N PRO A 297 -9.21 -1.81 -7.83
CA PRO A 297 -9.09 -3.01 -7.01
C PRO A 297 -7.94 -2.89 -5.99
N LEU A 298 -8.12 -3.50 -4.82
CA LEU A 298 -7.12 -3.60 -3.77
C LEU A 298 -6.71 -5.06 -3.58
N HIS A 299 -5.43 -5.33 -3.75
CA HIS A 299 -4.80 -6.60 -3.38
C HIS A 299 -4.05 -6.41 -2.08
N ILE A 300 -4.38 -7.21 -1.06
CA ILE A 300 -3.73 -7.17 0.25
C ILE A 300 -2.83 -8.40 0.38
N ALA A 301 -1.56 -8.15 0.68
CA ALA A 301 -0.56 -9.14 1.00
C ALA A 301 0.05 -8.82 2.38
N SER A 302 0.59 -9.84 3.04
CA SER A 302 1.38 -9.68 4.27
C SER A 302 2.72 -10.37 4.07
N ALA A 303 3.81 -9.66 4.33
CA ALA A 303 5.14 -10.25 4.20
C ALA A 303 5.39 -11.33 5.26
N SER A 304 4.85 -11.14 6.47
CA SER A 304 4.81 -12.16 7.53
C SER A 304 4.05 -13.42 7.07
N ALA A 305 2.92 -13.26 6.35
CA ALA A 305 2.15 -14.39 5.83
C ALA A 305 2.91 -15.18 4.76
N TRP A 306 3.71 -14.53 3.90
CA TRP A 306 4.57 -15.22 2.94
C TRP A 306 5.57 -16.15 3.64
N LEU A 307 6.18 -15.67 4.73
CA LEU A 307 7.14 -16.43 5.54
C LEU A 307 6.48 -17.54 6.37
N GLY A 308 5.22 -17.35 6.77
CA GLY A 308 4.44 -18.33 7.53
C GLY A 308 3.76 -19.42 6.69
N SER A 309 3.85 -19.36 5.36
CA SER A 309 3.21 -20.34 4.47
C SER A 309 3.84 -21.75 4.56
N ASN A 310 3.02 -22.77 4.30
CA ASN A 310 2.96 -24.09 4.97
C ASN A 310 4.12 -25.09 4.74
N SER A 311 5.36 -24.64 4.76
CA SER A 311 6.55 -25.51 4.75
C SER A 311 7.84 -24.83 5.24
N GLY A 312 7.88 -23.50 5.33
CA GLY A 312 9.09 -22.74 5.64
C GLY A 312 10.23 -22.90 4.62
N TYR A 313 10.01 -23.61 3.51
CA TYR A 313 11.03 -23.79 2.48
C TYR A 313 11.12 -22.53 1.60
N LEU A 314 12.35 -22.13 1.32
CA LEU A 314 12.71 -20.97 0.50
C LEU A 314 11.89 -20.88 -0.81
N GLY A 315 11.70 -22.01 -1.49
CA GLY A 315 10.99 -22.07 -2.76
C GLY A 315 9.51 -21.72 -2.67
N ASP A 316 8.86 -22.02 -1.55
CA ASP A 316 7.44 -21.75 -1.36
C ASP A 316 7.19 -20.28 -1.01
N VAL A 317 8.09 -19.67 -0.21
CA VAL A 317 8.06 -18.22 0.05
C VAL A 317 8.26 -17.44 -1.25
N ILE A 318 9.26 -17.80 -2.06
CA ILE A 318 9.50 -17.17 -3.36
C ILE A 318 8.26 -17.30 -4.25
N ARG A 319 7.65 -18.49 -4.31
CA ARG A 319 6.43 -18.71 -5.09
C ARG A 319 5.26 -17.86 -4.59
N ALA A 320 5.09 -17.72 -3.27
CA ALA A 320 4.03 -16.90 -2.69
C ALA A 320 4.20 -15.42 -3.07
N ILE A 321 5.43 -14.89 -3.00
CA ILE A 321 5.75 -13.53 -3.45
C ILE A 321 5.42 -13.38 -4.94
N THR A 322 5.98 -14.23 -5.81
CA THR A 322 5.78 -14.10 -7.26
C THR A 322 4.31 -14.24 -7.64
N THR A 323 3.58 -15.16 -7.01
CA THR A 323 2.14 -15.35 -7.25
C THR A 323 1.35 -14.11 -6.86
N THR A 324 1.66 -13.51 -5.70
CA THR A 324 0.97 -12.30 -5.23
C THR A 324 1.12 -11.13 -6.21
N PHE A 325 2.33 -10.88 -6.71
CA PHE A 325 2.58 -9.82 -7.69
C PHE A 325 1.93 -10.12 -9.05
N GLN A 326 1.96 -11.38 -9.49
CA GLN A 326 1.29 -11.80 -10.72
C GLN A 326 -0.23 -11.63 -10.63
N GLU A 327 -0.85 -12.03 -9.53
CA GLU A 327 -2.28 -11.86 -9.30
C GLU A 327 -2.69 -10.39 -9.22
N ALA A 328 -1.90 -9.55 -8.54
CA ALA A 328 -2.18 -8.12 -8.49
C ALA A 328 -2.06 -7.49 -9.89
N SER A 329 -0.99 -7.82 -10.63
CA SER A 329 -0.76 -7.34 -11.99
C SER A 329 -1.87 -7.79 -12.95
N ALA A 330 -2.35 -9.02 -12.79
CA ALA A 330 -3.47 -9.60 -13.55
C ALA A 330 -4.76 -8.77 -13.47
N ASN A 331 -4.96 -8.07 -12.36
CA ASN A 331 -6.14 -7.26 -12.10
C ASN A 331 -5.90 -5.75 -12.31
N GLY A 332 -4.77 -5.38 -12.91
CA GLY A 332 -4.35 -4.00 -13.13
C GLY A 332 -5.26 -3.22 -14.10
N PRO A 333 -5.46 -1.90 -13.91
CA PRO A 333 -4.83 -1.08 -12.89
C PRO A 333 -5.35 -1.33 -11.47
N ALA A 334 -4.45 -1.55 -10.51
CA ALA A 334 -4.80 -1.95 -9.14
C ALA A 334 -3.80 -1.44 -8.09
N VAL A 335 -4.24 -1.39 -6.83
CA VAL A 335 -3.39 -1.12 -5.66
C VAL A 335 -2.95 -2.45 -5.07
N LEU A 336 -1.64 -2.67 -4.96
CA LEU A 336 -1.05 -3.77 -4.19
C LEU A 336 -0.54 -3.21 -2.86
N PHE A 337 -1.22 -3.59 -1.78
CA PHE A 337 -0.83 -3.28 -0.42
C PHE A 337 -0.07 -4.45 0.21
N ILE A 338 1.13 -4.20 0.71
CA ILE A 338 1.96 -5.20 1.39
C ILE A 338 2.15 -4.77 2.84
N ASP A 339 1.46 -5.43 3.76
CA ASP A 339 1.58 -5.15 5.20
C ASP A 339 2.80 -5.85 5.81
N GLU A 340 3.28 -5.30 6.92
CA GLU A 340 4.42 -5.81 7.71
C GLU A 340 5.65 -6.13 6.86
N ILE A 341 6.03 -5.23 5.94
CA ILE A 341 7.17 -5.44 5.03
C ILE A 341 8.50 -5.66 5.78
N ASP A 342 8.58 -5.19 7.04
CA ASP A 342 9.70 -5.43 7.97
C ASP A 342 9.79 -6.89 8.48
N GLY A 343 8.81 -7.74 8.15
CA GLY A 343 8.93 -9.18 8.31
C GLY A 343 10.03 -9.78 7.44
N VAL A 344 10.37 -9.14 6.32
CA VAL A 344 11.54 -9.50 5.51
C VAL A 344 12.76 -8.71 6.03
N PRO A 345 13.76 -9.37 6.63
CA PRO A 345 14.89 -8.69 7.26
C PRO A 345 15.82 -8.03 6.23
N SER A 346 16.43 -6.90 6.63
CA SER A 346 17.51 -6.27 5.86
C SER A 346 18.71 -7.20 5.72
N ARG A 347 19.27 -7.30 4.51
CA ARG A 347 20.45 -8.12 4.22
C ARG A 347 21.69 -7.71 5.01
N GLU A 348 21.76 -6.46 5.45
CA GLU A 348 22.88 -5.90 6.21
C GLU A 348 22.97 -6.51 7.62
N ASN A 349 21.83 -6.88 8.21
CA ASN A 349 21.71 -7.31 9.60
C ASN A 349 21.64 -8.84 9.79
N LEU A 350 21.91 -9.61 8.74
CA LEU A 350 21.82 -11.07 8.76
C LEU A 350 23.16 -11.72 9.11
N ASP A 351 23.11 -12.69 10.05
CA ASP A 351 24.20 -13.63 10.28
C ASP A 351 24.40 -14.57 9.07
N SER A 352 25.51 -15.33 9.07
CA SER A 352 25.87 -16.16 7.91
C SER A 352 24.79 -17.20 7.55
N ARG A 353 24.13 -17.80 8.54
CA ARG A 353 23.09 -18.82 8.32
C ARG A 353 21.77 -18.22 7.81
N ASN A 354 21.33 -17.09 8.37
CA ASN A 354 20.09 -16.44 7.92
C ASN A 354 20.30 -15.75 6.57
N ARG A 355 21.51 -15.31 6.26
CA ARG A 355 21.84 -14.70 4.96
C ARG A 355 21.56 -15.63 3.79
N ASP A 356 21.91 -16.92 3.90
CA ASP A 356 21.68 -17.91 2.84
C ASP A 356 20.19 -18.14 2.55
N PHE A 357 19.34 -18.05 3.58
CA PHE A 357 17.89 -18.22 3.44
C PHE A 357 17.18 -16.94 2.97
N PHE A 358 17.48 -15.79 3.57
CA PHE A 358 16.75 -14.55 3.28
C PHE A 358 17.26 -13.79 2.07
N SER A 359 18.54 -13.91 1.69
CA SER A 359 19.08 -13.16 0.53
C SER A 359 18.33 -13.46 -0.77
N PRO A 360 17.99 -14.72 -1.10
CA PRO A 360 17.18 -15.02 -2.30
C PRO A 360 15.75 -14.50 -2.18
N ILE A 361 15.16 -14.45 -0.98
CA ILE A 361 13.82 -13.90 -0.74
C ILE A 361 13.81 -12.39 -0.98
N VAL A 362 14.76 -11.67 -0.39
CA VAL A 362 14.94 -10.23 -0.59
C VAL A 362 15.22 -9.93 -2.05
N GLY A 363 16.08 -10.71 -2.70
CA GLY A 363 16.37 -10.57 -4.14
C GLY A 363 15.12 -10.74 -5.01
N CYS A 364 14.30 -11.76 -4.71
CA CYS A 364 13.03 -11.99 -5.40
C CYS A 364 12.07 -10.81 -5.21
N LEU A 365 11.89 -10.36 -3.96
CA LEU A 365 11.00 -9.23 -3.65
C LEU A 365 11.43 -7.94 -4.34
N LEU A 366 12.73 -7.63 -4.34
CA LEU A 366 13.27 -6.47 -5.05
C LEU A 366 13.01 -6.55 -6.56
N GLN A 367 13.18 -7.72 -7.15
CA GLN A 367 12.91 -7.94 -8.57
C GLN A 367 11.42 -7.77 -8.91
N GLU A 368 10.52 -8.31 -8.09
CA GLU A 368 9.08 -8.18 -8.32
C GLU A 368 8.59 -6.74 -8.13
N ILE A 369 9.11 -6.01 -7.12
CA ILE A 369 8.82 -4.58 -6.93
C ILE A 369 9.31 -3.76 -8.12
N GLU A 370 10.53 -3.99 -8.58
CA GLU A 370 11.12 -3.26 -9.72
C GLU A 370 10.33 -3.55 -11.01
N SER A 371 9.93 -4.80 -11.21
CA SER A 371 9.04 -5.21 -12.31
C SER A 371 7.68 -4.50 -12.22
N ALA A 372 7.04 -4.49 -11.05
CA ALA A 372 5.75 -3.83 -10.83
C ALA A 372 5.83 -2.29 -10.91
N ALA A 373 6.98 -1.71 -10.57
CA ALA A 373 7.28 -0.29 -10.70
C ALA A 373 7.70 0.11 -12.13
N SER A 374 7.90 -0.84 -13.04
CA SER A 374 8.20 -0.58 -14.45
C SER A 374 6.96 -0.19 -15.26
N SER A 375 7.15 0.64 -16.30
CA SER A 375 6.05 1.26 -17.07
C SER A 375 5.12 0.29 -17.79
N SER A 376 5.47 -1.00 -17.87
CA SER A 376 4.65 -2.05 -18.47
C SER A 376 3.58 -2.61 -17.53
N VAL A 377 3.71 -2.42 -16.21
CA VAL A 377 2.79 -2.97 -15.22
C VAL A 377 1.91 -1.87 -14.63
N ASN A 378 0.59 -2.08 -14.60
CA ASN A 378 -0.38 -1.08 -14.14
C ASN A 378 -0.62 -1.13 -12.61
N LEU A 379 0.44 -1.20 -11.80
CA LEU A 379 0.29 -1.28 -10.34
C LEU A 379 0.66 0.02 -9.63
N ILE A 380 -0.05 0.26 -8.53
CA ILE A 380 0.29 1.19 -7.46
C ILE A 380 0.73 0.35 -6.27
N LEU A 381 1.93 0.58 -5.75
CA LEU A 381 2.51 -0.19 -4.65
C LEU A 381 2.42 0.61 -3.35
N VAL A 382 1.88 0.00 -2.31
CA VAL A 382 1.88 0.59 -0.97
C VAL A 382 2.39 -0.47 -0.01
N ALA A 383 3.52 -0.24 0.64
CA ALA A 383 3.99 -1.11 1.72
C ALA A 383 3.73 -0.46 3.08
N ALA A 384 3.58 -1.24 4.15
CA ALA A 384 3.47 -0.72 5.51
C ALA A 384 4.48 -1.38 6.45
N THR A 385 5.04 -0.59 7.36
CA THR A 385 5.97 -1.06 8.39
C THR A 385 5.79 -0.31 9.71
N ASN A 386 6.05 -0.99 10.83
CA ASN A 386 6.18 -0.34 12.14
C ASN A 386 7.63 0.09 12.44
N HIS A 387 8.61 -0.50 11.74
CA HIS A 387 10.03 -0.38 12.02
C HIS A 387 10.78 0.01 10.74
N PRO A 388 10.73 1.29 10.33
CA PRO A 388 11.40 1.74 9.11
C PRO A 388 12.92 1.54 9.15
N ASP A 389 13.52 1.47 10.34
CA ASP A 389 14.93 1.17 10.60
C ASP A 389 15.32 -0.28 10.24
N ARG A 390 14.37 -1.21 10.20
CA ARG A 390 14.62 -2.62 9.87
C ARG A 390 14.54 -2.92 8.37
N LEU A 391 14.04 -1.97 7.59
CA LEU A 391 13.81 -2.13 6.16
C LEU A 391 15.13 -2.22 5.40
N ASP A 392 15.23 -3.12 4.41
CA ASP A 392 16.37 -3.13 3.50
C ASP A 392 16.45 -1.80 2.73
N PRO A 393 17.56 -1.04 2.81
CA PRO A 393 17.67 0.25 2.13
C PRO A 393 17.49 0.17 0.62
N ALA A 394 17.65 -1.01 0.02
CA ALA A 394 17.43 -1.22 -1.40
C ALA A 394 15.94 -1.18 -1.79
N LEU A 395 15.00 -1.38 -0.86
CA LEU A 395 13.55 -1.34 -1.14
C LEU A 395 13.05 0.08 -1.46
N VAL A 396 13.65 1.10 -0.83
CA VAL A 396 13.23 2.51 -0.94
C VAL A 396 13.97 3.30 -2.03
N ARG A 397 14.83 2.64 -2.82
CA ARG A 397 15.55 3.31 -3.91
C ARG A 397 14.59 3.76 -5.03
N PRO A 398 14.94 4.82 -5.78
CA PRO A 398 14.18 5.23 -6.95
C PRO A 398 13.99 4.05 -7.93
N GLY A 399 12.77 3.88 -8.43
CA GLY A 399 12.38 2.75 -9.28
C GLY A 399 11.83 1.54 -8.52
N ARG A 400 11.67 1.66 -7.19
CA ARG A 400 11.06 0.65 -6.31
C ARG A 400 9.94 1.29 -5.47
N LEU A 401 10.06 1.31 -4.14
CA LEU A 401 9.09 1.95 -3.25
C LEU A 401 9.33 3.45 -3.05
N ASN A 402 10.35 4.02 -3.71
CA ASN A 402 10.70 5.45 -3.86
C ASN A 402 10.95 6.27 -2.58
N ARG A 403 10.07 6.20 -1.57
CA ARG A 403 10.16 6.97 -0.32
C ARG A 403 9.35 6.36 0.81
N VAL A 404 9.63 6.82 2.03
CA VAL A 404 8.92 6.45 3.25
C VAL A 404 8.10 7.64 3.74
N LEU A 405 6.78 7.48 3.81
CA LEU A 405 5.83 8.44 4.36
C LEU A 405 5.51 8.07 5.81
N ARG A 406 5.71 9.01 6.74
CA ARG A 406 5.47 8.75 8.17
C ARG A 406 4.04 9.10 8.57
N ILE A 407 3.34 8.14 9.18
CA ILE A 407 2.01 8.32 9.78
C ILE A 407 2.17 8.29 11.31
N GLY A 408 2.04 9.46 11.93
CA GLY A 408 2.15 9.64 13.37
C GLY A 408 0.85 9.34 14.12
N LEU A 409 0.84 9.66 15.42
CA LEU A 409 -0.40 9.65 16.21
C LEU A 409 -1.33 10.78 15.71
N PRO A 410 -2.66 10.57 15.73
CA PRO A 410 -3.62 11.61 15.36
C PRO A 410 -3.53 12.81 16.32
N ASP A 411 -3.68 14.01 15.76
CA ASP A 411 -3.87 15.25 16.52
C ASP A 411 -5.33 15.39 16.99
N ALA A 412 -5.64 16.46 17.72
CA ALA A 412 -6.96 16.68 18.29
C ALA A 412 -8.07 16.72 17.22
N GLU A 413 -7.81 17.36 16.08
CA GLU A 413 -8.76 17.43 14.96
C GLU A 413 -8.97 16.04 14.34
N ALA A 414 -7.90 15.29 14.12
CA ALA A 414 -7.96 13.94 13.60
C ALA A 414 -8.68 12.99 14.55
N ILE A 415 -8.50 13.12 15.86
CA ILE A 415 -9.25 12.33 16.85
C ILE A 415 -10.75 12.58 16.71
N VAL A 416 -11.17 13.84 16.65
CA VAL A 416 -12.59 14.20 16.45
C VAL A 416 -13.11 13.64 15.12
N GLY A 417 -12.33 13.78 14.04
CA GLY A 417 -12.66 13.24 12.73
C GLY A 417 -12.82 11.72 12.74
N ILE A 418 -11.92 10.99 13.41
CA ILE A 418 -11.98 9.52 13.54
C ILE A 418 -13.20 9.09 14.37
N ILE A 419 -13.52 9.80 15.48
CA ILE A 419 -14.73 9.54 16.26
C ILE A 419 -15.97 9.72 15.39
N GLY A 420 -16.08 10.87 14.70
CA GLY A 420 -17.20 11.16 13.81
C GLY A 420 -17.34 10.14 12.69
N GLN A 421 -16.23 9.71 12.09
CA GLN A 421 -16.20 8.68 11.06
C GLN A 421 -16.77 7.35 11.56
N HIS A 422 -16.41 6.92 12.77
CA HIS A 422 -16.84 5.61 13.30
C HIS A 422 -18.25 5.63 13.88
N LEU A 423 -18.72 6.77 14.40
CA LEU A 423 -20.09 6.93 14.86
C LEU A 423 -21.07 7.17 13.72
N GLY A 424 -20.68 7.90 12.67
CA GLY A 424 -21.56 8.24 11.56
C GLY A 424 -22.83 8.95 12.07
N ASP A 425 -23.99 8.45 11.66
CA ASP A 425 -25.29 8.99 12.07
C ASP A 425 -25.60 8.78 13.57
N ASP A 426 -24.86 7.90 14.26
CA ASP A 426 -25.00 7.70 15.71
C ASP A 426 -24.28 8.76 16.54
N ALA A 427 -23.56 9.71 15.91
CA ALA A 427 -22.87 10.77 16.63
C ALA A 427 -23.87 11.62 17.42
N PRO A 428 -23.53 12.07 18.66
CA PRO A 428 -24.45 12.87 19.46
C PRO A 428 -24.84 14.15 18.72
N THR A 429 -26.14 14.29 18.41
CA THR A 429 -26.64 15.38 17.56
C THR A 429 -26.40 16.74 18.22
N GLY A 430 -25.71 17.64 17.52
CA GLY A 430 -25.44 19.00 17.99
C GLY A 430 -24.39 19.12 19.11
N ALA A 431 -23.69 18.03 19.46
CA ALA A 431 -22.61 18.08 20.45
C ALA A 431 -21.29 18.50 19.81
N ASP A 432 -20.58 19.43 20.45
CA ASP A 432 -19.21 19.76 20.09
C ASP A 432 -18.25 18.68 20.60
N LEU A 433 -17.64 17.92 19.68
CA LEU A 433 -16.69 16.86 20.01
C LEU A 433 -15.27 17.37 20.26
N THR A 434 -15.00 18.66 20.05
CA THR A 434 -13.67 19.27 20.22
C THR A 434 -13.01 18.94 21.57
N PRO A 435 -13.72 18.92 22.72
CA PRO A 435 -13.13 18.53 24.00
C PRO A 435 -12.54 17.10 24.00
N LEU A 436 -13.14 16.17 23.25
CA LEU A 436 -12.64 14.79 23.14
C LEU A 436 -11.33 14.73 22.34
N GLY A 437 -11.12 15.67 21.41
CA GLY A 437 -9.87 15.80 20.67
C GLY A 437 -8.70 16.05 21.62
N ILE A 438 -8.84 17.02 22.53
CA ILE A 438 -7.83 17.37 23.52
C ILE A 438 -7.63 16.23 24.52
N LEU A 439 -8.72 15.69 25.08
CA LEU A 439 -8.65 14.55 26.01
C LEU A 439 -8.01 13.31 25.36
N GLY A 440 -8.20 13.13 24.06
CA GLY A 440 -7.74 11.99 23.30
C GLY A 440 -6.29 12.04 22.84
N ILE A 441 -5.59 13.18 22.94
CA ILE A 441 -4.24 13.34 22.37
C ILE A 441 -3.30 12.26 22.92
N GLY A 442 -2.47 11.69 22.05
CA GLY A 442 -1.54 10.60 22.38
C GLY A 442 -2.13 9.20 22.21
N ALA A 443 -3.41 9.08 21.84
CA ALA A 443 -4.02 7.81 21.45
C ALA A 443 -3.65 7.43 20.02
N THR A 444 -3.69 6.13 19.70
CA THR A 444 -3.59 5.66 18.32
C THR A 444 -4.95 5.76 17.62
N GLY A 445 -4.98 5.78 16.27
CA GLY A 445 -6.25 5.74 15.54
C GLY A 445 -7.12 4.52 15.89
N ALA A 446 -6.47 3.38 16.17
CA ALA A 446 -7.14 2.17 16.65
C ALA A 446 -7.77 2.33 18.03
N ASP A 447 -7.14 3.08 18.94
CA ASP A 447 -7.72 3.41 20.24
C ASP A 447 -8.96 4.28 20.08
N VAL A 448 -8.89 5.30 19.23
CA VAL A 448 -10.02 6.21 18.96
C VAL A 448 -11.19 5.44 18.34
N ALA A 449 -10.92 4.57 17.38
CA ALA A 449 -11.92 3.68 16.79
C ALA A 449 -12.54 2.71 17.83
N ARG A 450 -11.74 2.25 18.80
CA ARG A 450 -12.24 1.44 19.92
C ARG A 450 -13.17 2.27 20.82
N TRP A 451 -12.80 3.51 21.16
CA TRP A 451 -13.65 4.40 21.97
C TRP A 451 -15.03 4.62 21.35
N ALA A 452 -15.07 4.94 20.05
CA ALA A 452 -16.33 5.12 19.33
C ALA A 452 -17.20 3.85 19.36
N ARG A 453 -16.60 2.67 19.11
CA ARG A 453 -17.31 1.38 19.16
C ARG A 453 -17.82 1.06 20.57
N SER A 454 -17.01 1.27 21.60
CA SER A 454 -17.40 1.03 22.99
C SER A 454 -18.51 1.97 23.45
N ALA A 455 -18.45 3.25 23.06
CA ALA A 455 -19.50 4.23 23.36
C ALA A 455 -20.83 3.84 22.69
N ARG A 456 -20.78 3.41 21.41
CA ARG A 456 -21.96 2.86 20.72
C ARG A 456 -22.53 1.65 21.45
N ALA A 457 -21.68 0.69 21.83
CA ALA A 457 -22.12 -0.51 22.53
C ALA A 457 -22.77 -0.19 23.89
N ALA A 458 -22.21 0.77 24.65
CA ALA A 458 -22.77 1.22 25.91
C ALA A 458 -24.14 1.88 25.75
N ALA A 459 -24.29 2.75 24.74
CA ALA A 459 -25.57 3.40 24.45
C ALA A 459 -26.64 2.39 24.00
N GLN A 460 -26.26 1.43 23.14
CA GLN A 460 -27.12 0.33 22.71
C GLN A 460 -27.59 -0.54 23.89
N ALA A 461 -26.68 -0.90 24.80
CA ALA A 461 -27.03 -1.66 26.01
C ALA A 461 -28.01 -0.88 26.92
N ALA A 462 -27.93 0.44 26.93
CA ALA A 462 -28.83 1.33 27.66
C ALA A 462 -30.13 1.67 26.89
N GLY A 463 -30.32 1.17 25.66
CA GLY A 463 -31.51 1.41 24.85
C GLY A 463 -31.70 2.88 24.43
N ARG A 464 -30.62 3.65 24.31
CA ARG A 464 -30.65 5.09 23.98
C ARG A 464 -29.60 5.47 22.93
N PRO A 465 -29.72 6.65 22.28
CA PRO A 465 -28.66 7.18 21.42
C PRO A 465 -27.34 7.42 22.18
N VAL A 466 -26.23 7.50 21.44
CA VAL A 466 -24.91 7.81 22.00
C VAL A 466 -24.93 9.23 22.56
N ALA A 467 -24.49 9.35 23.81
CA ALA A 467 -24.33 10.62 24.50
C ALA A 467 -22.85 10.99 24.61
N MET A 468 -22.56 12.28 24.82
CA MET A 468 -21.20 12.76 25.05
C MET A 468 -20.53 12.03 26.23
N ASP A 469 -21.28 11.77 27.31
CA ASP A 469 -20.77 11.07 28.49
C ASP A 469 -20.29 9.64 28.17
N ASP A 470 -20.92 8.95 27.21
CA ASP A 470 -20.44 7.63 26.79
C ASP A 470 -19.04 7.73 26.17
N LEU A 471 -18.78 8.77 25.37
CA LEU A 471 -17.49 9.00 24.74
C LEU A 471 -16.45 9.46 25.78
N VAL A 472 -16.79 10.42 26.64
CA VAL A 472 -15.90 10.91 27.69
C VAL A 472 -15.40 9.76 28.57
N ARG A 473 -16.29 8.84 28.97
CA ARG A 473 -15.92 7.65 29.76
C ARG A 473 -14.95 6.70 29.06
N GLN A 474 -14.93 6.69 27.73
CA GLN A 474 -13.96 5.89 26.96
C GLN A 474 -12.62 6.62 26.78
N VAL A 475 -12.66 7.92 26.49
CA VAL A 475 -11.47 8.74 26.22
C VAL A 475 -10.69 9.03 27.51
N CYS A 476 -11.41 9.30 28.59
CA CYS A 476 -10.90 9.68 29.90
C CYS A 476 -11.65 8.87 30.99
N PRO A 477 -11.36 7.57 31.14
CA PRO A 477 -12.04 6.71 32.10
C PRO A 477 -11.82 7.20 33.53
N PRO A 478 -12.79 7.05 34.46
CA PRO A 478 -12.67 7.52 35.84
C PRO A 478 -11.36 7.10 36.50
N GLU A 479 -10.77 8.00 37.29
CA GLU A 479 -9.52 7.72 37.99
C GLU A 479 -9.78 6.75 39.15
N THR A 480 -9.15 5.57 39.09
CA THR A 480 -9.30 4.52 40.12
C THR A 480 -8.04 4.33 40.95
N ARG A 481 -6.91 4.96 40.58
CA ARG A 481 -5.65 4.83 41.30
C ARG A 481 -5.64 5.67 42.58
N PRO A 482 -4.83 5.30 43.60
CA PRO A 482 -4.70 6.08 44.82
C PRO A 482 -4.24 7.52 44.54
N PRO A 483 -4.74 8.55 45.27
CA PRO A 483 -4.36 9.94 45.05
C PRO A 483 -2.85 10.19 45.10
N GLU A 484 -2.13 9.48 45.97
CA GLU A 484 -0.67 9.54 46.08
C GLU A 484 0.02 9.06 44.80
N THR A 485 -0.47 7.96 44.22
CA THR A 485 0.03 7.41 42.94
C THR A 485 -0.23 8.37 41.79
N VAL A 486 -1.45 8.94 41.73
CA VAL A 486 -1.82 9.93 40.71
C VAL A 486 -0.91 11.15 40.80
N ARG A 487 -0.63 11.62 42.02
CA ARG A 487 0.24 12.78 42.24
C ARG A 487 1.69 12.51 41.88
N ALA A 488 2.21 11.31 42.17
CA ALA A 488 3.54 10.90 41.76
C ALA A 488 3.68 10.91 40.22
N ILE A 489 2.71 10.31 39.52
CA ILE A 489 2.67 10.32 38.05
C ILE A 489 2.56 11.76 37.51
N ALA A 490 1.70 12.60 38.10
CA ALA A 490 1.55 13.99 37.68
C ALA A 490 2.86 14.78 37.80
N ARG A 491 3.62 14.59 38.88
CA ARG A 491 4.94 15.21 39.06
C ARG A 491 5.97 14.67 38.07
N HIS A 492 5.95 13.37 37.79
CA HIS A 492 6.81 12.73 36.80
C HIS A 492 6.61 13.34 35.41
N GLU A 493 5.36 13.39 34.95
CA GLU A 493 4.99 13.95 33.64
C GLU A 493 5.19 15.48 33.57
N ALA A 494 4.88 16.20 34.65
CA ALA A 494 5.18 17.62 34.77
C ALA A 494 6.69 17.90 34.69
N GLY A 495 7.52 17.01 35.24
CA GLY A 495 8.98 17.06 35.13
C GLY A 495 9.45 17.08 33.68
N HIS A 496 9.00 16.12 32.85
CA HIS A 496 9.29 16.12 31.41
C HIS A 496 8.79 17.39 30.73
N SER A 497 7.56 17.79 31.04
CA SER A 497 6.88 18.91 30.39
C SER A 497 7.58 20.25 30.62
N VAL A 498 7.85 20.58 31.88
CA VAL A 498 8.47 21.86 32.27
C VAL A 498 9.92 21.89 31.81
N ILE A 499 10.69 20.83 32.05
CA ILE A 499 12.10 20.81 31.66
C ILE A 499 12.26 20.83 30.13
N GLY A 500 11.39 20.14 29.40
CA GLY A 500 11.36 20.19 27.95
C GLY A 500 11.23 21.63 27.41
N GLU A 501 10.28 22.40 27.94
CA GLU A 501 10.10 23.81 27.55
C GLU A 501 11.26 24.71 28.03
N VAL A 502 11.73 24.53 29.28
CA VAL A 502 12.82 25.34 29.85
C VAL A 502 14.14 25.13 29.11
N THR A 503 14.40 23.94 28.58
CA THR A 503 15.62 23.69 27.78
C THR A 503 15.61 24.40 26.42
N GLY A 504 14.45 24.89 25.96
CA GLY A 504 14.28 25.65 24.72
C GLY A 504 14.52 24.86 23.42
N SER A 505 14.87 23.57 23.52
CA SER A 505 15.14 22.70 22.37
C SER A 505 13.90 21.94 21.91
N LEU A 506 12.92 21.81 22.80
CA LEU A 506 11.67 21.09 22.60
C LEU A 506 10.48 22.03 22.68
N THR A 507 9.37 21.59 22.11
CA THR A 507 8.04 22.18 22.25
C THR A 507 7.13 21.08 22.79
N LEU A 508 6.41 21.37 23.87
CA LEU A 508 5.38 20.48 24.38
C LEU A 508 4.17 20.53 23.45
N ASP A 509 3.73 19.35 23.03
CA ASP A 509 2.47 19.16 22.31
C ASP A 509 1.34 18.90 23.32
N VAL A 510 1.52 17.93 24.22
CA VAL A 510 0.55 17.58 25.27
C VAL A 510 1.22 16.87 26.44
N VAL A 511 0.60 16.94 27.62
CA VAL A 511 0.87 16.07 28.76
C VAL A 511 -0.42 15.47 29.32
N THR A 512 -0.41 14.17 29.63
CA THR A 512 -1.56 13.44 30.17
C THR A 512 -1.16 12.46 31.26
N ILE A 513 -2.00 12.31 32.27
CA ILE A 513 -1.89 11.27 33.30
C ILE A 513 -2.96 10.18 33.13
N VAL A 514 -3.70 10.18 32.02
CA VAL A 514 -4.68 9.14 31.72
C VAL A 514 -3.95 7.85 31.38
N GLU A 515 -4.23 6.79 32.12
CA GLU A 515 -3.64 5.47 31.88
C GLU A 515 -4.02 4.93 30.49
N ARG A 516 -3.02 4.55 29.70
CA ARG A 516 -3.19 4.02 28.34
C ARG A 516 -2.20 2.89 28.06
N GLY A 517 -2.71 1.67 27.97
CA GLY A 517 -1.90 0.49 27.64
C GLY A 517 -0.83 0.25 28.69
N ALA A 518 0.44 0.34 28.30
CA ALA A 518 1.58 0.14 29.20
C ALA A 518 2.02 1.43 29.94
N PHE A 519 1.38 2.57 29.66
CA PHE A 519 1.78 3.87 30.20
C PHE A 519 0.77 4.38 31.23
N ALA A 520 1.25 4.77 32.41
CA ALA A 520 0.44 5.36 33.47
C ALA A 520 0.20 6.86 33.27
N GLY A 521 1.06 7.51 32.48
CA GLY A 521 1.03 8.89 32.02
C GLY A 521 1.90 9.01 30.77
N ARG A 522 1.79 10.13 30.05
CA ARG A 522 2.61 10.39 28.87
C ARG A 522 2.77 11.88 28.60
N THR A 523 4.01 12.26 28.33
CA THR A 523 4.38 13.59 27.81
C THR A 523 4.82 13.49 26.35
N SER A 524 4.25 14.32 25.48
CA SER A 524 4.59 14.38 24.05
C SER A 524 5.32 15.68 23.73
N LEU A 525 6.58 15.56 23.33
CA LEU A 525 7.47 16.68 23.02
C LEU A 525 8.00 16.56 21.59
N ARG A 526 8.16 17.70 20.91
CA ARG A 526 8.70 17.79 19.56
C ARG A 526 9.95 18.66 19.51
N LEU A 527 10.95 18.23 18.75
CA LEU A 527 12.13 19.04 18.43
C LEU A 527 11.72 20.27 17.61
N ARG A 528 12.14 21.46 18.05
CA ARG A 528 11.90 22.72 17.31
C ARG A 528 12.63 22.74 15.96
N ASN A 529 13.85 22.18 15.92
CA ASN A 529 14.70 22.13 14.72
C ASN A 529 15.24 20.71 14.52
N PRO A 530 14.55 19.86 13.74
CA PRO A 530 14.91 18.44 13.61
C PRO A 530 16.01 18.15 12.58
N THR A 531 16.44 19.12 11.77
CA THR A 531 17.34 18.89 10.62
C THR A 531 18.79 18.66 11.00
N MET A 532 19.31 19.33 12.04
CA MET A 532 20.67 19.13 12.55
C MET A 532 20.68 19.34 14.06
N MET A 533 21.31 18.42 14.79
CA MET A 533 21.41 18.48 16.24
C MET A 533 22.86 18.75 16.69
N THR A 534 23.01 19.73 17.56
CA THR A 534 24.26 20.01 18.29
C THR A 534 24.41 19.09 19.49
N ALA A 535 25.64 18.94 20.00
CA ALA A 535 25.90 18.22 21.25
C ALA A 535 25.05 18.74 22.42
N ALA A 536 24.83 20.06 22.50
CA ALA A 536 24.00 20.69 23.51
C ALA A 536 22.52 20.32 23.39
N GLN A 537 22.01 20.18 22.17
CA GLN A 537 20.63 19.73 21.93
C GLN A 537 20.45 18.25 22.27
N VAL A 538 21.44 17.39 21.97
CA VAL A 538 21.40 15.98 22.40
C VAL A 538 21.40 15.88 23.93
N ASP A 539 22.26 16.65 24.60
CA ASP A 539 22.27 16.75 26.06
C ASP A 539 20.92 17.26 26.59
N ALA A 540 20.30 18.25 25.96
CA ALA A 540 18.99 18.78 26.36
C ALA A 540 17.86 17.73 26.23
N LEU A 541 17.88 16.92 25.17
CA LEU A 541 16.96 15.79 25.03
C LEU A 541 17.17 14.76 26.14
N ALA A 542 18.41 14.35 26.38
CA ALA A 542 18.73 13.38 27.42
C ALA A 542 18.35 13.89 28.82
N VAL A 543 18.60 15.18 29.10
CA VAL A 543 18.13 15.85 30.33
C VAL A 543 16.60 15.78 30.45
N THR A 544 15.88 16.04 29.37
CA THR A 544 14.40 16.04 29.38
C THR A 544 13.85 14.64 29.58
N GLN A 545 14.45 13.61 28.97
CA GLN A 545 14.08 12.22 29.23
C GLN A 545 14.33 11.84 30.70
N LEU A 546 15.41 12.31 31.31
CA LEU A 546 15.68 11.98 32.71
C LEU A 546 14.92 12.87 33.72
N ALA A 547 14.17 13.86 33.25
CA ALA A 547 13.47 14.82 34.10
C ALA A 547 12.34 14.18 34.91
N GLY A 548 11.61 13.20 34.36
CA GLY A 548 10.58 12.46 35.10
C GLY A 548 11.15 11.72 36.31
N ARG A 549 12.21 10.92 36.09
CA ARG A 549 12.93 10.26 37.20
C ARG A 549 13.53 11.26 38.19
N ALA A 550 14.05 12.39 37.72
CA ALA A 550 14.57 13.45 38.59
C ALA A 550 13.47 14.09 39.45
N ALA A 551 12.25 14.24 38.91
CA ALA A 551 11.08 14.66 39.69
C ALA A 551 10.72 13.60 40.74
N ASP A 552 10.68 12.32 40.39
CA ASP A 552 10.42 11.25 41.38
C ASP A 552 11.42 11.32 42.56
N GLU A 553 12.71 11.54 42.28
CA GLU A 553 13.75 11.64 43.31
C GLU A 553 13.65 12.91 44.17
N VAL A 554 13.16 14.02 43.62
CA VAL A 554 13.04 15.29 44.36
C VAL A 554 11.87 15.27 45.34
N TRP A 555 10.75 14.63 44.98
CA TRP A 555 9.55 14.59 45.81
C TRP A 555 9.32 13.26 46.55
N GLY A 556 10.09 12.22 46.25
CA GLY A 556 9.93 10.90 46.84
C GLY A 556 11.06 9.95 46.44
N GLU A 557 10.70 8.76 45.96
CA GLU A 557 11.65 7.74 45.52
C GLU A 557 11.43 7.41 44.03
N PRO A 558 12.52 7.23 43.25
CA PRO A 558 12.42 6.78 41.86
C PRO A 558 11.67 5.46 41.73
N THR A 559 10.76 5.37 40.77
CA THR A 559 10.00 4.14 40.49
C THR A 559 10.57 3.37 39.30
N SER A 560 10.07 2.16 39.06
CA SER A 560 10.39 1.40 37.84
C SER A 560 9.82 2.03 36.56
N GLY A 561 8.96 3.06 36.67
CA GLY A 561 8.31 3.71 35.52
C GLY A 561 9.26 4.37 34.53
N ALA A 562 10.42 4.86 35.00
CA ALA A 562 11.45 5.45 34.15
C ALA A 562 12.30 4.42 33.38
N GLY A 563 12.09 3.11 33.60
CA GLY A 563 12.93 2.01 33.11
C GLY A 563 12.16 0.81 32.55
N GLY A 564 12.89 -0.27 32.24
CA GLY A 564 12.31 -1.58 31.85
C GLY A 564 12.36 -1.88 30.35
N GLY A 565 11.71 -1.07 29.51
CA GLY A 565 11.60 -1.28 28.07
C GLY A 565 12.56 -0.45 27.21
N ARG A 566 12.69 -0.77 25.92
CA ARG A 566 13.47 0.03 24.95
C ARG A 566 12.97 1.46 24.76
N GLU A 567 11.68 1.68 25.05
CA GLU A 567 11.02 2.99 24.96
C GLU A 567 11.02 3.74 26.30
N SER A 568 11.64 3.18 27.35
CA SER A 568 11.73 3.85 28.66
C SER A 568 12.69 5.05 28.62
N ASP A 569 12.48 6.00 29.52
CA ASP A 569 13.30 7.21 29.61
C ASP A 569 14.79 6.92 29.73
N LEU A 570 15.16 5.97 30.58
CA LEU A 570 16.55 5.54 30.76
C LEU A 570 17.13 4.94 29.48
N ALA A 571 16.37 4.10 28.77
CA ALA A 571 16.83 3.48 27.53
C ALA A 571 17.03 4.51 26.41
N VAL A 572 16.10 5.47 26.29
CA VAL A 572 16.18 6.56 25.30
C VAL A 572 17.34 7.50 25.61
N ALA A 573 17.50 7.94 26.86
CA ALA A 573 18.60 8.80 27.28
C ALA A 573 19.98 8.13 27.06
N THR A 574 20.10 6.85 27.45
CA THR A 574 21.32 6.06 27.22
C THR A 574 21.66 5.96 25.74
N GLY A 575 20.66 5.69 24.89
CA GLY A 575 20.86 5.60 23.45
C GLY A 575 21.27 6.90 22.79
N LEU A 576 20.66 8.02 23.20
CA LEU A 576 21.03 9.35 22.69
C LEU A 576 22.50 9.67 23.01
N LEU A 577 22.93 9.42 24.25
CA LEU A 577 24.30 9.71 24.69
C LEU A 577 25.32 8.75 24.08
N ALA A 578 24.98 7.47 23.93
CA ALA A 578 25.83 6.53 23.23
C ALA A 578 26.01 6.94 21.75
N SER A 579 24.94 7.30 21.04
CA SER A 579 25.02 7.79 19.66
C SER A 579 25.76 9.12 19.53
N LYS A 580 25.63 10.03 20.50
CA LYS A 580 26.39 11.29 20.57
C LYS A 580 27.89 11.05 20.51
N VAL A 581 28.37 10.06 21.27
CA VAL A 581 29.79 9.72 21.37
C VAL A 581 30.25 8.90 20.16
N ALA A 582 29.53 7.83 19.81
CA ALA A 582 30.04 6.78 18.92
C ALA A 582 29.49 6.82 17.49
N SER A 583 28.38 7.52 17.22
CA SER A 583 27.81 7.64 15.87
C SER A 583 27.98 9.05 15.28
N TRP A 584 27.75 10.09 16.07
CA TRP A 584 27.69 11.46 15.55
C TRP A 584 28.98 12.27 15.74
N GLY A 585 29.93 11.77 16.52
CA GLY A 585 31.18 12.50 16.80
C GLY A 585 30.94 13.85 17.50
N LEU A 586 29.87 13.95 18.29
CA LEU A 586 29.46 15.17 19.00
C LEU A 586 30.03 15.22 20.43
N SER A 587 31.06 14.43 20.69
CA SER A 587 31.77 14.35 21.97
C SER A 587 33.29 14.44 21.73
N GLY A 588 34.11 14.10 22.73
CA GLY A 588 35.56 14.16 22.68
C GLY A 588 36.26 13.23 21.67
N SER A 589 35.51 12.47 20.86
CA SER A 589 36.03 11.57 19.83
C SER A 589 35.30 11.77 18.50
N LEU A 590 36.06 11.76 17.40
CA LEU A 590 35.55 11.81 16.02
C LEU A 590 35.44 10.41 15.38
N LEU A 591 35.75 9.35 16.13
CA LEU A 591 35.72 7.98 15.62
C LEU A 591 34.28 7.52 15.43
N TYR A 592 33.89 7.25 14.19
CA TYR A 592 32.63 6.56 13.89
C TYR A 592 32.75 5.08 14.23
N ARG A 593 31.87 4.58 15.11
CA ARG A 593 31.88 3.20 15.59
C ARG A 593 30.67 2.38 15.14
N GLY A 594 29.66 3.03 14.57
CA GLY A 594 28.47 2.36 14.05
C GLY A 594 27.22 3.24 14.11
N ASP A 595 26.13 2.71 13.58
CA ASP A 595 24.81 3.33 13.67
C ASP A 595 24.19 3.17 15.08
N HIS A 596 23.00 3.70 15.29
CA HIS A 596 22.33 3.66 16.60
C HIS A 596 22.20 2.24 17.16
N SER A 597 21.90 1.24 16.32
CA SER A 597 21.69 -0.13 16.76
C SER A 597 23.01 -0.83 17.10
N GLU A 598 24.05 -0.59 16.31
CA GLU A 598 25.39 -1.13 16.53
C GLU A 598 26.02 -0.53 17.80
N VAL A 599 25.86 0.78 18.00
CA VAL A 599 26.34 1.49 19.19
C VAL A 599 25.69 0.99 20.48
N GLN A 600 24.40 0.66 20.43
CA GLN A 600 23.72 0.03 21.56
C GLN A 600 24.28 -1.35 21.90
N ALA A 601 24.73 -2.11 20.90
CA ALA A 601 25.39 -3.39 21.13
C ALA A 601 26.78 -3.20 21.76
N LEU A 602 27.53 -2.15 21.38
CA LEU A 602 28.85 -1.83 21.93
C LEU A 602 28.82 -1.59 23.45
N LEU A 603 27.73 -1.03 23.99
CA LEU A 603 27.57 -0.83 25.45
C LEU A 603 27.69 -2.13 26.25
N ARG A 604 27.46 -3.29 25.63
CA ARG A 604 27.51 -4.61 26.28
C ARG A 604 28.89 -5.27 26.20
N THR A 605 29.72 -4.83 25.26
CA THR A 605 30.96 -5.53 24.90
C THR A 605 32.21 -4.68 25.12
N ASP A 606 32.09 -3.35 25.13
CA ASP A 606 33.18 -2.41 25.38
C ASP A 606 32.98 -1.68 26.72
N GLY A 607 33.75 -2.12 27.73
CA GLY A 607 33.69 -1.53 29.07
C GLY A 607 34.17 -0.08 29.14
N ALA A 608 35.17 0.31 28.34
CA ALA A 608 35.67 1.69 28.35
C ALA A 608 34.63 2.65 27.76
N PHE A 609 33.96 2.21 26.68
CA PHE A 609 32.85 2.96 26.11
C PHE A 609 31.65 3.05 27.06
N LEU A 610 31.32 1.95 27.74
CA LEU A 610 30.27 1.94 28.75
C LEU A 610 30.57 2.95 29.87
N ASP A 611 31.82 3.03 30.34
CA ASP A 611 32.24 3.98 31.37
C ASP A 611 32.14 5.44 30.89
N GLU A 612 32.47 5.72 29.62
CA GLU A 612 32.31 7.05 29.02
C GLU A 612 30.83 7.45 28.94
N VAL A 613 29.96 6.56 28.47
CA VAL A 613 28.51 6.82 28.39
C VAL A 613 27.90 6.94 29.79
N ARG A 614 28.36 6.16 30.77
CA ARG A 614 27.95 6.29 32.17
C ARG A 614 28.32 7.66 32.73
N HIS A 615 29.53 8.14 32.46
CA HIS A 615 29.95 9.48 32.89
C HIS A 615 29.05 10.57 32.30
N ASP A 616 28.71 10.45 31.01
CA ASP A 616 27.81 11.39 30.35
C ASP A 616 26.37 11.32 30.90
N LEU A 617 25.88 10.11 31.22
CA LEU A 617 24.60 9.89 31.90
C LEU A 617 24.57 10.55 33.29
N ASP A 618 25.60 10.34 34.11
CA ASP A 618 25.69 10.92 35.45
C ASP A 618 25.71 12.46 35.39
N ARG A 619 26.46 13.02 34.43
CA ARG A 619 26.54 14.47 34.19
C ARG A 619 25.18 15.04 33.78
N VAL A 620 24.50 14.40 32.83
CA VAL A 620 23.18 14.80 32.34
C VAL A 620 22.13 14.64 33.44
N TYR A 621 22.19 13.57 34.23
CA TYR A 621 21.26 13.34 35.33
C TYR A 621 21.42 14.38 36.45
N ALA A 622 22.67 14.71 36.82
CA ALA A 622 22.95 15.79 37.77
C ALA A 622 22.40 17.15 37.26
N LYS A 623 22.44 17.39 35.96
CA LYS A 623 21.81 18.57 35.33
C LYS A 623 20.29 18.50 35.40
N ALA A 624 19.67 17.33 35.14
CA ALA A 624 18.23 17.15 35.28
C ALA A 624 17.76 17.42 36.72
N LEU A 625 18.40 16.82 37.72
CA LEU A 625 18.11 17.08 39.14
C LEU A 625 18.21 18.56 39.51
N ARG A 626 19.26 19.25 39.04
CA ARG A 626 19.41 20.69 39.29
C ARG A 626 18.26 21.49 38.66
N LEU A 627 17.94 21.24 37.39
CA LEU A 627 16.87 21.95 36.70
C LEU A 627 15.50 21.68 37.31
N VAL A 628 15.23 20.44 37.72
CA VAL A 628 14.00 20.08 38.43
C VAL A 628 13.91 20.84 39.76
N ARG A 629 14.99 20.88 40.55
CA ARG A 629 15.05 21.64 41.81
C ARG A 629 14.85 23.15 41.61
N GLU A 630 15.45 23.72 40.57
CA GLU A 630 15.30 25.14 40.22
C GLU A 630 13.88 25.49 39.73
N ASN A 631 13.11 24.52 39.24
CA ASN A 631 11.79 24.72 38.67
C ASN A 631 10.68 24.00 39.48
N MET A 632 10.92 23.70 40.76
CA MET A 632 9.97 22.95 41.59
C MET A 632 8.58 23.57 41.61
N ASP A 633 8.50 24.89 41.81
CA ASP A 633 7.22 25.61 41.86
C ASP A 633 6.46 25.49 40.53
N ARG A 634 7.17 25.57 39.40
CA ARG A 634 6.55 25.43 38.07
C ARG A 634 6.03 24.01 37.84
N ILE A 635 6.82 23.02 38.23
CA ILE A 635 6.46 21.59 38.11
C ILE A 635 5.25 21.29 38.99
N GLU A 636 5.23 21.76 40.24
CA GLU A 636 4.12 21.51 41.17
C GLU A 636 2.81 22.13 40.65
N ARG A 637 2.85 23.36 40.11
CA ARG A 637 1.66 23.99 39.50
C ARG A 637 1.11 23.20 38.30
N VAL A 638 1.99 22.70 37.44
CA VAL A 638 1.59 21.85 36.31
C VAL A 638 1.04 20.52 36.82
N ALA A 639 1.65 19.94 37.85
CA ALA A 639 1.18 18.71 38.48
C ALA A 639 -0.19 18.88 39.14
N ASP A 640 -0.45 19.99 39.84
CA ASP A 640 -1.76 20.32 40.41
C ASP A 640 -2.84 20.38 39.33
N CYS A 641 -2.55 21.11 38.24
CA CYS A 641 -3.45 21.18 37.09
C CYS A 641 -3.68 19.80 36.45
N LEU A 642 -2.65 18.95 36.40
CA LEU A 642 -2.78 17.57 35.90
C LEU A 642 -3.63 16.68 36.81
N VAL A 643 -3.52 16.81 38.13
CA VAL A 643 -4.36 16.04 39.07
C VAL A 643 -5.83 16.38 38.88
N GLU A 644 -6.16 17.66 38.64
CA GLU A 644 -7.53 18.11 38.44
C GLU A 644 -8.07 17.78 37.04
N ARG A 645 -7.30 18.12 35.99
CA ARG A 645 -7.77 18.11 34.60
C ARG A 645 -7.35 16.88 33.80
N ARG A 646 -6.35 16.14 34.29
CA ARG A 646 -5.79 14.89 33.73
C ARG A 646 -5.08 15.01 32.38
N VAL A 647 -5.38 16.04 31.59
CA VAL A 647 -4.75 16.35 30.30
C VAL A 647 -4.55 17.86 30.19
N LEU A 648 -3.38 18.30 29.74
CA LEU A 648 -3.08 19.71 29.44
C LEU A 648 -2.39 19.83 28.08
N GLY A 649 -2.82 20.81 27.28
CA GLY A 649 -2.15 21.16 26.02
C GLY A 649 -0.83 21.92 26.23
N GLY A 650 0.03 21.90 25.22
CA GLY A 650 1.32 22.60 25.25
C GLY A 650 1.23 24.10 25.56
N ASP A 651 0.26 24.80 24.97
CA ASP A 651 0.04 26.23 25.21
C ASP A 651 -0.40 26.53 26.65
N GLU A 652 -1.22 25.65 27.24
CA GLU A 652 -1.69 25.79 28.62
C GLU A 652 -0.54 25.63 29.60
N VAL A 653 0.32 24.62 29.38
CA VAL A 653 1.51 24.42 30.21
C VAL A 653 2.48 25.59 30.06
N ARG A 654 2.69 26.11 28.85
CA ARG A 654 3.52 27.31 28.64
C ARG A 654 2.97 28.52 29.38
N ALA A 655 1.65 28.72 29.39
CA ALA A 655 1.01 29.78 30.15
C ALA A 655 1.19 29.61 31.67
N ILE A 656 1.04 28.38 32.19
CA ILE A 656 1.32 28.05 33.61
C ILE A 656 2.79 28.31 33.96
N ILE A 657 3.73 27.98 33.06
CA ILE A 657 5.16 28.25 33.26
C ILE A 657 5.46 29.75 33.27
N ALA A 658 4.82 30.51 32.38
CA ALA A 658 4.99 31.96 32.22
C ALA A 658 4.26 32.80 33.27
N ASP A 659 3.53 32.18 34.21
CA ASP A 659 2.74 32.85 35.26
C ASP A 659 1.65 33.77 34.69
N THR A 660 1.16 33.44 33.49
CA THR A 660 0.08 34.18 32.82
C THR A 660 -1.24 33.46 33.09
N PRO A 661 -2.32 34.16 33.50
CA PRO A 661 -3.60 33.52 33.73
C PRO A 661 -4.06 32.78 32.47
N VAL A 662 -4.30 31.48 32.60
CA VAL A 662 -4.85 30.64 31.54
C VAL A 662 -6.32 30.96 31.42
N THR A 663 -6.73 31.59 30.33
CA THR A 663 -8.16 31.65 29.97
C THR A 663 -8.55 30.24 29.53
N PRO A 664 -9.47 29.55 30.22
CA PRO A 664 -9.94 28.25 29.74
C PRO A 664 -10.56 28.44 28.33
N PRO A 665 -10.43 27.45 27.42
CA PRO A 665 -11.15 27.50 26.16
C PRO A 665 -12.65 27.61 26.48
N ASP A 666 -13.31 28.62 25.90
CA ASP A 666 -14.74 28.88 26.08
C ASP A 666 -15.53 27.58 25.84
N GLY A 667 -16.14 27.01 26.90
CA GLY A 667 -17.10 25.90 26.72
C GLY A 667 -17.12 24.75 27.74
N ALA A 668 -16.44 24.81 28.89
CA ALA A 668 -16.53 23.73 29.88
C ALA A 668 -16.69 24.23 31.33
N THR A 669 -17.81 24.87 31.64
CA THR A 669 -18.33 24.90 33.02
C THR A 669 -19.23 23.68 33.21
N VAL A 670 -18.75 22.68 33.94
CA VAL A 670 -19.59 21.64 34.52
C VAL A 670 -20.45 22.34 35.57
N GLY A 671 -21.74 22.50 35.29
CA GLY A 671 -22.69 23.07 36.23
C GLY A 671 -22.81 22.16 37.46
N GLU A 672 -22.49 22.69 38.63
CA GLU A 672 -22.88 22.09 39.91
C GLU A 672 -24.42 22.02 39.97
N GLY A 673 -24.95 20.80 39.88
CA GLY A 673 -26.37 20.51 40.08
C GLY A 673 -26.75 20.74 41.53
N GLY A 674 -27.73 21.61 41.73
CA GLY A 674 -28.21 22.05 43.03
C GLY A 674 -28.67 20.92 43.95
N SER A 675 -28.36 21.11 45.23
CA SER A 675 -28.98 20.41 46.35
C SER A 675 -30.47 20.76 46.42
N HIS A 676 -31.31 19.74 46.22
CA HIS A 676 -32.67 19.68 46.76
C HIS A 676 -32.75 18.50 47.71
N ALA A 677 -32.51 18.75 49.00
CA ALA A 677 -33.24 18.26 50.18
C ALA A 677 -32.50 18.68 51.45
#